data_AF-A0A2E8JVR2-F1
#
_entry.id   AF-A0A2E8JVR2-F1
#
_cell.length_a   1.000
_cell.length_b   1.000
_cell.length_c   1.000
_cell.angle_alpha   90.00
_cell.angle_beta   90.00
_cell.angle_gamma   90.00
#
_symmetry.space_group_name_H-M   'P 1'
#
loop_
_entity.id
_entity.type
_entity.pdbx_description
1 polymer ?
#
loop_
_entity_poly.entity_id
_entity_poly.type
_entity_poly.pdbx_seq_one_letter_code
_entity_poly.pdbx_strand_id
1 'polypeptide(L)'
;MESKSIVLSFVLAFLLVGAGFSLVAIESSNGEEEQDETPNPEQENSTVTANNPPVVLVDDSFSIDWTGMNATIGGFVSDEVPENTFLSVRILNGNLDELYFYNLTPSTNGAWSLDTSLNVPGEWIVEMIATDDVQQSSEPVLNNLKILSPVEEQVAVTFRWDEPGENDTNGTISGLVIHQFPESCSIEYHPLGQSPALLVQGTVNVSTGAYTIIFDTESHNTEGDIIAECGLFNQTDLSVRVVLPMPPEPVGDADGDAVLDDSDECPSTPQGEPVYSTGCSDSETDDDEDGVMNDTDLCPNSPTSETVDSQGCAESQKDTDDDGVNNVLDQCANTPLGESVDAAGCSASQKDDDADGVTNDLDECPNTPAGEVVDAVGCTTSIPTPTSMKILALHGGGDSASGLASQQGMQDLVDALPEFEFVFASTPESGNVWYQDPPGGKGEPTTDPDWADLSIAYLDQMVIDNGPFYALLGYSQGSAMIPVYLANTQNTFDRVMLYNGYLPTTHHGLMDTIDAAAPFSTPAMIFSGENDASFKDLAPALAQKFTGSLDLHSQTAGHHLPYDNDQHFNQILSFIRAGIEPYDPVDSWYCQDGTGPWVKDFNGDGNGYTANSNGVSSAGGGGSGPWFQCEVSVTIQNNEMIVESNGIPNHDFLSTMGCCAPEKDFTTTFPLNPVNDTTGGHDTTNCPASAGRWECVPDRGTVAMSVNGAPIFGPEEGPGGDAVALHFDYFNEDRQPIVLGWCTGHSAGQGGYHYHYDANCVYWEPEPGETMEDYDSSKIKSDEHSPIIGWAFDGYPIYGMYGYNEDQTSLKAITSSYGIERTQDGGDQGYNGIDDWNYVDGSGDLDECNGRFGPTPEYPDGIYHYVSTPLSGSPTMVTDTNGQTVGMIGFPYFLLCYHGVADVAAQNVGGGQGGGPGGGGGGGGGGPPGGQAIIFYEHMPELIENVDSMDVNGNELLWNSSFVLIGIIALIILRRHLK
;
A
#
# COMPACT_ATOMS: atom_id res chain seq x y z
N MET A 1 -51.83 11.67 -26.19
CA MET A 1 -52.14 12.67 -27.23
C MET A 1 -50.85 13.41 -27.52
N GLU A 2 -50.57 13.69 -28.79
CA GLU A 2 -49.45 14.54 -29.27
C GLU A 2 -48.04 13.96 -28.93
N SER A 3 -47.06 13.75 -29.82
CA SER A 3 -46.66 14.29 -31.12
C SER A 3 -45.81 15.57 -31.09
N LYS A 4 -44.48 15.41 -31.01
CA LYS A 4 -43.45 16.04 -31.89
C LYS A 4 -42.02 15.64 -31.51
N SER A 5 -41.10 15.90 -32.46
CA SER A 5 -39.62 15.81 -32.37
C SER A 5 -39.05 14.38 -32.24
N ILE A 6 -38.33 13.76 -33.18
CA ILE A 6 -37.29 14.13 -34.20
C ILE A 6 -35.86 13.90 -33.66
N VAL A 7 -35.08 13.01 -34.33
CA VAL A 7 -33.60 12.80 -34.24
C VAL A 7 -33.14 12.24 -32.87
N LEU A 8 -32.28 11.21 -32.72
CA LEU A 8 -31.56 10.25 -33.59
C LEU A 8 -31.35 8.94 -32.73
N SER A 9 -30.66 7.84 -33.04
CA SER A 9 -29.80 7.37 -34.14
C SER A 9 -29.92 5.84 -34.31
N PHE A 10 -29.63 5.32 -35.52
CA PHE A 10 -29.06 3.98 -35.78
C PHE A 10 -28.58 3.92 -37.24
N VAL A 11 -27.63 3.01 -37.55
CA VAL A 11 -26.92 2.89 -38.84
C VAL A 11 -25.97 4.08 -39.10
N LEU A 12 -24.66 3.93 -39.34
CA LEU A 12 -23.88 2.80 -39.87
C LEU A 12 -22.48 2.72 -39.21
N ALA A 13 -21.92 1.52 -39.06
CA ALA A 13 -20.47 1.33 -38.88
C ALA A 13 -19.83 0.94 -40.22
N PHE A 14 -19.38 1.93 -41.00
CA PHE A 14 -18.49 1.76 -42.17
C PHE A 14 -17.97 3.14 -42.63
N LEU A 15 -16.72 3.19 -43.11
CA LEU A 15 -15.97 4.37 -43.61
C LEU A 15 -15.61 5.45 -42.58
N LEU A 16 -14.31 5.55 -42.24
CA LEU A 16 -13.67 6.86 -42.03
C LEU A 16 -12.12 6.83 -42.14
N VAL A 17 -11.60 6.67 -43.37
CA VAL A 17 -10.34 7.35 -43.78
C VAL A 17 -10.60 7.97 -45.15
N GLY A 18 -10.98 9.25 -45.15
CA GLY A 18 -11.17 10.05 -46.35
C GLY A 18 -10.09 11.13 -46.44
N ALA A 19 -9.47 11.30 -47.60
CA ALA A 19 -8.36 12.23 -47.78
C ALA A 19 -8.78 13.71 -47.54
N GLY A 20 -7.93 14.45 -46.82
CA GLY A 20 -8.15 15.85 -46.44
C GLY A 20 -7.00 16.79 -46.85
N PHE A 21 -6.42 16.60 -48.04
CA PHE A 21 -5.30 17.42 -48.52
C PHE A 21 -5.70 18.90 -48.63
N SER A 22 -5.15 19.74 -47.75
CA SER A 22 -5.33 21.19 -47.76
C SER A 22 -4.13 21.87 -48.39
N LEU A 23 -4.38 22.80 -49.32
CA LEU A 23 -3.36 23.61 -49.95
C LEU A 23 -2.76 24.63 -48.96
N VAL A 24 -1.44 24.70 -48.90
CA VAL A 24 -0.71 25.85 -48.36
C VAL A 24 0.01 26.54 -49.53
N ALA A 25 -0.18 27.84 -49.68
CA ALA A 25 0.46 28.63 -50.72
C ALA A 25 1.84 29.14 -50.27
N ILE A 26 2.79 29.19 -51.20
CA ILE A 26 4.02 29.98 -51.08
C ILE A 26 4.13 30.84 -52.34
N GLU A 27 4.17 32.16 -52.15
CA GLU A 27 4.42 33.15 -53.21
C GLU A 27 5.90 33.55 -53.29
N SER A 28 6.26 34.20 -54.40
CA SER A 28 7.50 34.97 -54.68
C SER A 28 8.60 34.25 -55.49
N SER A 29 9.24 34.88 -56.48
CA SER A 29 8.85 35.98 -57.40
C SER A 29 9.87 36.11 -58.55
N ASN A 30 9.48 36.80 -59.64
CA ASN A 30 10.31 37.23 -60.80
C ASN A 30 10.73 36.11 -61.77
N GLY A 31 10.79 36.32 -63.10
CA GLY A 31 10.43 37.51 -63.89
C GLY A 31 10.75 37.35 -65.40
N GLU A 32 10.59 38.44 -66.16
CA GLU A 32 11.06 38.67 -67.55
C GLU A 32 10.30 38.03 -68.75
N GLU A 33 9.27 38.78 -69.19
CA GLU A 33 8.92 39.26 -70.55
C GLU A 33 9.33 38.57 -71.90
N GLU A 34 8.43 38.76 -72.89
CA GLU A 34 8.57 38.62 -74.36
C GLU A 34 8.71 37.19 -74.96
N GLN A 35 8.29 36.90 -76.20
CA GLN A 35 7.83 37.77 -77.32
C GLN A 35 6.71 37.09 -78.17
N ASP A 36 6.03 37.86 -79.03
CA ASP A 36 4.90 37.43 -79.90
C ASP A 36 5.29 37.40 -81.39
N GLU A 37 5.14 36.25 -82.06
CA GLU A 37 4.98 36.17 -83.52
C GLU A 37 4.01 35.04 -83.93
N THR A 38 2.96 35.38 -84.69
CA THR A 38 2.16 34.43 -85.48
C THR A 38 2.65 34.43 -86.94
N PRO A 39 2.57 33.30 -87.68
CA PRO A 39 1.59 33.31 -88.77
C PRO A 39 1.05 31.94 -89.29
N ASN A 40 -0.26 31.91 -89.52
CA ASN A 40 -0.96 31.16 -90.59
C ASN A 40 -0.97 29.59 -90.59
N PRO A 41 -1.88 28.96 -91.38
CA PRO A 41 -2.39 27.61 -91.09
C PRO A 41 -2.23 26.61 -92.25
N GLU A 42 -3.02 25.54 -92.19
CA GLU A 42 -3.31 24.58 -93.27
C GLU A 42 -2.14 23.70 -93.74
N GLN A 43 -1.94 22.59 -93.03
CA GLN A 43 -2.09 21.30 -93.71
C GLN A 43 -2.63 20.22 -92.77
N GLU A 44 -3.72 19.56 -93.20
CA GLU A 44 -4.16 18.29 -92.64
C GLU A 44 -3.12 17.22 -93.00
N ASN A 45 -2.04 17.13 -92.21
CA ASN A 45 -1.22 15.93 -92.22
C ASN A 45 -1.84 14.96 -91.21
N SER A 46 -2.30 13.81 -91.69
CA SER A 46 -2.72 12.72 -90.83
C SER A 46 -1.52 12.30 -89.98
N THR A 47 -1.48 12.73 -88.72
CA THR A 47 -0.55 12.19 -87.74
C THR A 47 -0.94 10.73 -87.54
N VAL A 48 -0.24 9.86 -88.27
CA VAL A 48 0.05 8.52 -87.78
C VAL A 48 0.62 8.75 -86.39
N THR A 49 -0.15 8.43 -85.35
CA THR A 49 0.37 8.32 -84.00
C THR A 49 1.55 7.37 -84.10
N ALA A 50 2.75 7.89 -83.83
CA ALA A 50 3.96 7.12 -83.97
C ALA A 50 3.94 6.07 -82.87
N ASN A 51 3.53 4.85 -83.23
CA ASN A 51 3.30 3.76 -82.31
C ASN A 51 4.58 3.53 -81.49
N ASN A 52 4.53 3.87 -80.22
CA ASN A 52 5.63 3.67 -79.28
C ASN A 52 5.50 2.26 -78.68
N PRO A 53 6.59 1.67 -78.14
CA PRO A 53 6.46 0.50 -77.29
C PRO A 53 5.72 0.88 -75.99
N PRO A 54 4.83 0.01 -75.47
CA PRO A 54 4.10 0.28 -74.24
C PRO A 54 5.06 0.33 -73.03
N VAL A 55 4.67 1.05 -71.98
CA VAL A 55 5.46 1.21 -70.75
C VAL A 55 4.67 0.69 -69.55
N VAL A 56 5.21 -0.27 -68.81
CA VAL A 56 4.63 -0.77 -67.55
C VAL A 56 5.02 0.19 -66.42
N LEU A 57 4.05 0.58 -65.59
CA LEU A 57 4.20 1.46 -64.44
C LEU A 57 3.65 0.76 -63.18
N VAL A 58 4.51 0.58 -62.19
CA VAL A 58 4.30 -0.20 -60.96
C VAL A 58 5.16 0.39 -59.85
N ASP A 59 4.83 0.12 -58.59
CA ASP A 59 5.66 0.49 -57.45
C ASP A 59 6.98 -0.31 -57.44
N ASP A 60 8.08 0.24 -56.93
CA ASP A 60 9.42 -0.39 -56.97
C ASP A 60 9.48 -1.78 -56.27
N SER A 61 8.56 -2.03 -55.33
CA SER A 61 8.32 -3.34 -54.73
C SER A 61 6.88 -3.46 -54.24
N PHE A 62 6.34 -4.68 -54.32
CA PHE A 62 5.07 -5.02 -53.69
C PHE A 62 5.34 -5.62 -52.30
N SER A 63 4.80 -5.01 -51.25
CA SER A 63 4.80 -5.57 -49.89
C SER A 63 3.35 -5.74 -49.45
N ILE A 64 2.94 -6.96 -49.14
CA ILE A 64 1.55 -7.34 -48.89
C ILE A 64 1.48 -8.14 -47.59
N ASP A 65 0.62 -7.74 -46.66
CA ASP A 65 0.38 -8.51 -45.43
C ASP A 65 -0.37 -9.82 -45.76
N TRP A 66 0.03 -10.93 -45.16
CA TRP A 66 -0.63 -12.22 -45.40
C TRP A 66 -2.06 -12.24 -44.83
N THR A 67 -3.05 -12.47 -45.69
CA THR A 67 -4.48 -12.47 -45.35
C THR A 67 -5.13 -13.85 -45.50
N GLY A 68 -4.33 -14.92 -45.63
CA GLY A 68 -4.81 -16.28 -45.94
C GLY A 68 -5.38 -16.47 -47.35
N MET A 69 -5.52 -15.39 -48.12
CA MET A 69 -5.95 -15.37 -49.53
C MET A 69 -4.74 -15.23 -50.47
N ASN A 70 -5.00 -15.35 -51.77
CA ASN A 70 -4.02 -15.03 -52.80
C ASN A 70 -3.60 -13.54 -52.70
N ALA A 71 -2.31 -13.26 -52.89
CA ALA A 71 -1.83 -11.90 -53.01
C ALA A 71 -2.27 -11.29 -54.34
N THR A 72 -2.91 -10.12 -54.31
CA THR A 72 -3.27 -9.34 -55.50
C THR A 72 -2.25 -8.22 -55.73
N ILE A 73 -1.66 -8.17 -56.93
CA ILE A 73 -0.79 -7.07 -57.39
C ILE A 73 -1.48 -6.27 -58.50
N GLY A 74 -1.02 -5.04 -58.75
CA GLY A 74 -1.62 -4.17 -59.76
C GLY A 74 -0.68 -3.07 -60.21
N GLY A 75 -1.13 -2.29 -61.20
CA GLY A 75 -0.35 -1.21 -61.76
C GLY A 75 -1.05 -0.58 -62.96
N PHE A 76 -0.26 0.08 -63.80
CA PHE A 76 -0.72 0.71 -65.04
C PHE A 76 0.17 0.30 -66.23
N VAL A 77 -0.38 0.40 -67.42
CA VAL A 77 0.35 0.37 -68.70
C VAL A 77 0.04 1.66 -69.44
N SER A 78 1.09 2.43 -69.74
CA SER A 78 1.02 3.64 -70.55
C SER A 78 1.31 3.27 -72.01
N ASP A 79 0.34 3.52 -72.88
CA ASP A 79 0.36 3.19 -74.30
C ASP A 79 -0.60 4.12 -75.07
N GLU A 80 -0.52 4.15 -76.41
CA GLU A 80 -1.48 4.89 -77.24
C GLU A 80 -2.90 4.30 -77.21
N VAL A 81 -3.04 2.96 -77.06
CA VAL A 81 -4.35 2.26 -76.93
C VAL A 81 -4.22 1.14 -75.89
N PRO A 82 -4.18 1.45 -74.57
CA PRO A 82 -3.85 0.45 -73.54
C PRO A 82 -4.77 -0.78 -73.50
N GLU A 83 -6.02 -0.63 -73.94
CA GLU A 83 -7.01 -1.71 -74.09
C GLU A 83 -6.71 -2.71 -75.23
N ASN A 84 -5.80 -2.39 -76.14
CA ASN A 84 -5.27 -3.29 -77.17
C ASN A 84 -3.94 -3.96 -76.75
N THR A 85 -3.32 -3.51 -75.66
CA THR A 85 -2.06 -4.05 -75.15
C THR A 85 -2.28 -5.31 -74.32
N PHE A 86 -1.39 -6.28 -74.43
CA PHE A 86 -1.35 -7.49 -73.60
C PHE A 86 -0.19 -7.40 -72.61
N LEU A 87 -0.50 -7.45 -71.31
CA LEU A 87 0.50 -7.55 -70.25
C LEU A 87 0.73 -9.03 -69.91
N SER A 88 1.97 -9.48 -70.05
CA SER A 88 2.44 -10.77 -69.55
C SER A 88 3.13 -10.56 -68.21
N VAL A 89 2.77 -11.37 -67.22
CA VAL A 89 3.30 -11.32 -65.85
C VAL A 89 3.77 -12.70 -65.44
N ARG A 90 5.03 -12.80 -65.01
CA ARG A 90 5.70 -14.06 -64.64
C ARG A 90 6.18 -13.94 -63.20
N ILE A 91 5.75 -14.87 -62.35
CA ILE A 91 6.21 -14.97 -60.96
C ILE A 91 7.35 -15.98 -60.93
N LEU A 92 8.51 -15.52 -60.48
CA LEU A 92 9.75 -16.28 -60.40
C LEU A 92 10.14 -16.53 -58.95
N ASN A 93 10.80 -17.68 -58.69
CA ASN A 93 11.44 -17.95 -57.40
C ASN A 93 12.81 -17.21 -57.31
N GLY A 94 13.49 -17.33 -56.15
CA GLY A 94 14.83 -16.76 -55.94
C GLY A 94 15.96 -17.34 -56.82
N ASN A 95 15.71 -18.42 -57.59
CA ASN A 95 16.62 -18.95 -58.61
C ASN A 95 16.29 -18.46 -60.04
N LEU A 96 15.25 -17.63 -60.20
CA LEU A 96 14.66 -17.19 -61.47
C LEU A 96 13.93 -18.30 -62.26
N ASP A 97 13.52 -19.39 -61.62
CA ASP A 97 12.60 -20.36 -62.23
C ASP A 97 11.18 -19.79 -62.25
N GLU A 98 10.45 -19.96 -63.37
CA GLU A 98 9.03 -19.59 -63.48
C GLU A 98 8.16 -20.53 -62.64
N LEU A 99 7.42 -19.95 -61.70
CA LEU A 99 6.40 -20.64 -60.90
C LEU A 99 5.00 -20.48 -61.52
N TYR A 100 4.67 -19.26 -61.94
CA TYR A 100 3.35 -18.91 -62.49
C TYR A 100 3.47 -17.91 -63.63
N PHE A 101 2.57 -18.04 -64.60
CA PHE A 101 2.50 -17.21 -65.81
C PHE A 101 1.06 -16.73 -66.02
N TYR A 102 0.89 -15.43 -66.20
CA TYR A 102 -0.41 -14.79 -66.43
C TYR A 102 -0.34 -13.87 -67.65
N ASN A 103 -1.42 -13.84 -68.43
CA ASN A 103 -1.63 -12.83 -69.47
C ASN A 103 -2.96 -12.12 -69.19
N LEU A 104 -2.93 -10.80 -69.19
CA LEU A 104 -4.10 -9.95 -68.99
C LEU A 104 -4.08 -8.73 -69.93
N THR A 105 -5.24 -8.13 -70.13
CA THR A 105 -5.41 -6.90 -70.93
C THR A 105 -5.77 -5.77 -69.97
N PRO A 106 -5.03 -4.64 -69.96
CA PRO A 106 -5.37 -3.47 -69.15
C PRO A 106 -6.75 -2.90 -69.52
N SER A 107 -7.38 -2.17 -68.59
CA SER A 107 -8.60 -1.41 -68.90
C SER A 107 -8.30 -0.17 -69.75
N THR A 108 -9.35 0.49 -70.24
CA THR A 108 -9.30 1.65 -71.17
C THR A 108 -8.55 2.89 -70.65
N ASN A 109 -8.10 2.87 -69.39
CA ASN A 109 -7.29 3.87 -68.72
C ASN A 109 -5.87 3.37 -68.36
N GLY A 110 -5.46 2.22 -68.92
CA GLY A 110 -4.18 1.57 -68.64
C GLY A 110 -4.10 0.79 -67.34
N ALA A 111 -5.08 0.88 -66.44
CA ALA A 111 -5.04 0.18 -65.15
C ALA A 111 -5.12 -1.34 -65.30
N TRP A 112 -4.45 -2.07 -64.42
CA TRP A 112 -4.55 -3.53 -64.34
C TRP A 112 -4.42 -4.03 -62.90
N SER A 113 -4.98 -5.21 -62.66
CA SER A 113 -4.97 -5.92 -61.39
C SER A 113 -4.93 -7.41 -61.66
N LEU A 114 -4.11 -8.13 -60.90
CA LEU A 114 -3.87 -9.56 -61.02
C LEU A 114 -3.92 -10.18 -59.63
N ASP A 115 -4.96 -11.00 -59.39
CA ASP A 115 -4.94 -11.97 -58.30
C ASP A 115 -3.95 -13.08 -58.66
N THR A 116 -2.93 -13.29 -57.84
CA THR A 116 -1.87 -14.26 -58.12
C THR A 116 -2.29 -15.68 -57.69
N SER A 117 -1.33 -16.58 -57.52
CA SER A 117 -1.54 -17.89 -56.91
C SER A 117 -0.57 -18.13 -55.73
N LEU A 118 -0.08 -17.03 -55.15
CA LEU A 118 0.73 -17.00 -53.95
C LEU A 118 -0.15 -16.71 -52.74
N ASN A 119 -0.24 -17.66 -51.82
CA ASN A 119 -1.12 -17.62 -50.63
C ASN A 119 -0.37 -17.93 -49.32
N VAL A 120 0.96 -17.78 -49.31
CA VAL A 120 1.85 -18.00 -48.15
C VAL A 120 2.83 -16.83 -48.03
N PRO A 121 3.38 -16.54 -46.84
CA PRO A 121 4.49 -15.58 -46.69
C PRO A 121 5.74 -15.98 -47.47
N GLY A 122 6.56 -15.00 -47.87
CA GLY A 122 7.80 -15.24 -48.62
C GLY A 122 8.21 -14.08 -49.53
N GLU A 123 9.21 -14.32 -50.39
CA GLU A 123 9.72 -13.36 -51.37
C GLU A 123 9.84 -13.99 -52.77
N TRP A 124 9.38 -13.24 -53.78
CA TRP A 124 9.37 -13.62 -55.20
C TRP A 124 9.81 -12.45 -56.08
N ILE A 125 10.16 -12.75 -57.32
CA ILE A 125 10.45 -11.74 -58.35
C ILE A 125 9.33 -11.77 -59.39
N VAL A 126 8.76 -10.61 -59.70
CA VAL A 126 7.70 -10.44 -60.70
C VAL A 126 8.30 -9.79 -61.95
N GLU A 127 8.36 -10.55 -63.04
CA GLU A 127 8.75 -10.05 -64.37
C GLU A 127 7.50 -9.65 -65.17
N MET A 128 7.50 -8.43 -65.70
CA MET A 128 6.37 -7.85 -66.42
C MET A 128 6.80 -7.32 -67.79
N ILE A 129 6.09 -7.73 -68.84
CA ILE A 129 6.31 -7.31 -70.23
C ILE A 129 4.97 -6.96 -70.87
N ALA A 130 4.78 -5.71 -71.28
CA ALA A 130 3.63 -5.28 -72.08
C ALA A 130 3.94 -5.45 -73.58
N THR A 131 2.96 -5.84 -74.39
CA THR A 131 3.07 -5.99 -75.86
C THR A 131 1.82 -5.48 -76.58
N ASP A 132 1.99 -4.59 -77.56
CA ASP A 132 0.89 -3.95 -78.30
C ASP A 132 0.31 -4.81 -79.43
N ASP A 133 -0.69 -4.28 -80.16
CA ASP A 133 -1.34 -4.98 -81.29
C ASP A 133 -0.51 -5.01 -82.59
N VAL A 134 0.63 -4.30 -82.66
CA VAL A 134 1.62 -4.35 -83.75
C VAL A 134 2.91 -5.09 -83.39
N GLN A 135 2.94 -5.73 -82.21
CA GLN A 135 4.04 -6.56 -81.67
C GLN A 135 5.32 -5.81 -81.27
N GLN A 136 5.22 -4.54 -80.86
CA GLN A 136 6.25 -3.91 -80.03
C GLN A 136 6.02 -4.28 -78.57
N SER A 137 7.09 -4.31 -77.77
CA SER A 137 7.04 -4.67 -76.35
C SER A 137 7.82 -3.69 -75.49
N SER A 138 7.44 -3.62 -74.21
CA SER A 138 8.23 -2.93 -73.18
C SER A 138 9.58 -3.63 -72.96
N GLU A 139 10.54 -2.93 -72.38
CA GLU A 139 11.61 -3.61 -71.64
C GLU A 139 10.99 -4.40 -70.46
N PRO A 140 11.61 -5.51 -70.00
CA PRO A 140 11.12 -6.25 -68.85
C PRO A 140 11.28 -5.46 -67.56
N VAL A 141 10.19 -5.27 -66.82
CA VAL A 141 10.20 -4.70 -65.47
C VAL A 141 10.30 -5.84 -64.46
N LEU A 142 11.28 -5.77 -63.56
CA LEU A 142 11.52 -6.77 -62.50
C LEU A 142 11.30 -6.12 -61.13
N ASN A 143 10.24 -6.54 -60.44
CA ASN A 143 9.91 -6.08 -59.08
C ASN A 143 10.06 -7.20 -58.07
N ASN A 144 10.40 -6.86 -56.82
CA ASN A 144 10.26 -7.78 -55.70
C ASN A 144 8.80 -7.79 -55.21
N LEU A 145 8.24 -8.98 -54.99
CA LEU A 145 6.98 -9.21 -54.30
C LEU A 145 7.27 -9.94 -52.99
N LYS A 146 7.00 -9.26 -51.88
CA LYS A 146 7.11 -9.79 -50.52
C LYS A 146 5.71 -9.95 -49.92
N ILE A 147 5.42 -11.15 -49.44
CA ILE A 147 4.25 -11.41 -48.60
C ILE A 147 4.75 -11.51 -47.16
N LEU A 148 4.36 -10.57 -46.32
CA LEU A 148 4.77 -10.50 -44.91
C LEU A 148 4.01 -11.55 -44.10
N SER A 149 4.72 -12.24 -43.21
CA SER A 149 4.10 -13.11 -42.21
C SER A 149 3.26 -12.29 -41.22
N PRO A 150 2.17 -12.86 -40.67
CA PRO A 150 1.48 -12.26 -39.54
C PRO A 150 2.42 -12.19 -38.32
N VAL A 151 2.14 -11.25 -37.41
CA VAL A 151 2.72 -11.26 -36.06
C VAL A 151 1.92 -12.27 -35.24
N GLU A 152 2.59 -13.27 -34.69
CA GLU A 152 1.95 -14.27 -33.83
C GLU A 152 1.91 -13.80 -32.37
N GLU A 153 0.79 -14.11 -31.69
CA GLU A 153 0.58 -13.83 -30.26
C GLU A 153 1.33 -14.87 -29.42
N GLN A 154 1.74 -14.50 -28.19
CA GLN A 154 2.46 -15.41 -27.29
C GLN A 154 1.62 -16.63 -26.91
N VAL A 155 2.28 -17.79 -26.81
CA VAL A 155 1.68 -19.02 -26.28
C VAL A 155 1.24 -18.87 -24.82
N ALA A 156 0.03 -19.34 -24.49
CA ALA A 156 -0.44 -19.51 -23.13
C ALA A 156 -0.86 -20.97 -22.88
N VAL A 157 -0.74 -21.45 -21.64
CA VAL A 157 -1.02 -22.85 -21.26
C VAL A 157 -1.93 -22.90 -20.05
N THR A 158 -2.93 -23.77 -20.08
CA THR A 158 -3.63 -24.26 -18.88
C THR A 158 -3.27 -25.72 -18.64
N PHE A 159 -3.33 -26.18 -17.39
CA PHE A 159 -3.10 -27.58 -17.05
C PHE A 159 -4.04 -28.04 -15.91
N ARG A 160 -4.22 -29.36 -15.84
CA ARG A 160 -4.86 -30.14 -14.79
C ARG A 160 -4.05 -31.42 -14.62
N TRP A 161 -3.95 -31.90 -13.39
CA TRP A 161 -3.35 -33.20 -13.08
C TRP A 161 -4.46 -34.24 -12.89
N ASP A 162 -4.28 -35.38 -13.54
CA ASP A 162 -4.97 -36.64 -13.28
C ASP A 162 -3.91 -37.59 -12.71
N GLU A 163 -4.00 -37.90 -11.41
CA GLU A 163 -3.03 -38.76 -10.73
C GLU A 163 -3.16 -40.24 -11.16
N PRO A 164 -2.14 -41.09 -10.93
CA PRO A 164 -2.23 -42.51 -11.26
C PRO A 164 -3.39 -43.20 -10.54
N GLY A 165 -4.08 -44.10 -11.23
CA GLY A 165 -5.12 -44.93 -10.61
C GLY A 165 -4.56 -45.97 -9.64
N GLU A 166 -5.41 -46.56 -8.81
CA GLU A 166 -5.02 -47.61 -7.86
C GLU A 166 -4.37 -48.81 -8.57
N ASN A 167 -3.10 -49.11 -8.28
CA ASN A 167 -2.20 -50.05 -8.99
C ASN A 167 -1.70 -49.62 -10.39
N ASP A 168 -1.79 -48.33 -10.75
CA ASP A 168 -1.10 -47.74 -11.90
C ASP A 168 -0.03 -46.74 -11.41
N THR A 169 0.98 -46.47 -12.25
CA THR A 169 2.04 -45.48 -12.01
C THR A 169 2.00 -44.35 -13.03
N ASN A 170 1.12 -44.43 -14.04
CA ASN A 170 1.04 -43.46 -15.13
C ASN A 170 0.11 -42.30 -14.76
N GLY A 171 0.69 -41.18 -14.34
CA GLY A 171 -0.02 -39.91 -14.17
C GLY A 171 -0.17 -39.16 -15.48
N THR A 172 -1.21 -38.32 -15.59
CA THR A 172 -1.52 -37.55 -16.80
C THR A 172 -1.69 -36.06 -16.49
N ILE A 173 -0.88 -35.22 -17.13
CA ILE A 173 -1.16 -33.78 -17.24
C ILE A 173 -2.08 -33.58 -18.45
N SER A 174 -3.24 -32.97 -18.27
CA SER A 174 -4.19 -32.63 -19.34
C SER A 174 -4.48 -31.12 -19.35
N GLY A 175 -4.69 -30.51 -20.52
CA GLY A 175 -4.88 -29.05 -20.58
C GLY A 175 -5.15 -28.47 -21.96
N LEU A 176 -5.04 -27.15 -22.10
CA LEU A 176 -5.13 -26.42 -23.37
C LEU A 176 -3.86 -25.59 -23.60
N VAL A 177 -3.25 -25.75 -24.77
CA VAL A 177 -2.30 -24.77 -25.33
C VAL A 177 -3.10 -23.78 -26.16
N ILE A 178 -3.04 -22.52 -25.78
CA ILE A 178 -3.77 -21.41 -26.39
C ILE A 178 -2.78 -20.65 -27.28
N HIS A 179 -2.97 -20.79 -28.59
CA HIS A 179 -2.25 -20.09 -29.65
C HIS A 179 -3.17 -20.00 -30.88
N GLN A 180 -2.95 -19.01 -31.76
CA GLN A 180 -3.80 -18.82 -32.94
C GLN A 180 -3.68 -19.96 -33.99
N PHE A 181 -2.56 -20.69 -33.95
CA PHE A 181 -2.31 -21.91 -34.72
C PHE A 181 -1.96 -23.07 -33.76
N PRO A 182 -2.94 -23.79 -33.18
CA PRO A 182 -2.67 -24.93 -32.32
C PRO A 182 -1.95 -26.10 -33.03
N GLU A 183 -1.97 -26.12 -34.37
CA GLU A 183 -1.26 -27.10 -35.19
C GLU A 183 0.27 -26.92 -35.22
N SER A 184 0.78 -25.78 -34.73
CA SER A 184 2.23 -25.52 -34.62
C SER A 184 2.77 -25.71 -33.20
N CYS A 185 1.92 -26.08 -32.25
CA CYS A 185 2.30 -26.19 -30.85
C CYS A 185 2.88 -27.56 -30.49
N SER A 186 4.01 -27.55 -29.79
CA SER A 186 4.54 -28.67 -29.01
C SER A 186 4.50 -28.34 -27.52
N ILE A 187 4.40 -29.37 -26.67
CA ILE A 187 4.46 -29.22 -25.22
C ILE A 187 5.22 -30.39 -24.59
N GLU A 188 6.01 -30.08 -23.56
CA GLU A 188 6.88 -31.00 -22.86
C GLU A 188 6.77 -30.82 -21.34
N TYR A 189 7.17 -31.84 -20.59
CA TYR A 189 7.38 -31.75 -19.14
C TYR A 189 8.84 -32.11 -18.82
N HIS A 190 9.50 -31.28 -18.02
CA HIS A 190 10.92 -31.35 -17.66
C HIS A 190 11.05 -31.57 -16.15
N PRO A 191 11.20 -32.83 -15.67
CA PRO A 191 11.25 -33.13 -14.23
C PRO A 191 12.47 -32.50 -13.54
N LEU A 192 12.25 -31.77 -12.45
CA LEU A 192 13.27 -31.00 -11.75
C LEU A 192 14.32 -31.94 -11.14
N GLY A 193 15.60 -31.59 -11.31
CA GLY A 193 16.72 -32.38 -10.81
C GLY A 193 17.02 -33.67 -11.58
N GLN A 194 16.22 -34.01 -12.61
CA GLN A 194 16.50 -35.15 -13.49
C GLN A 194 17.38 -34.76 -14.69
N SER A 195 17.77 -35.75 -15.49
CA SER A 195 18.55 -35.53 -16.72
C SER A 195 17.63 -35.03 -17.85
N PRO A 196 18.07 -34.10 -18.72
CA PRO A 196 17.34 -33.73 -19.94
C PRO A 196 17.07 -34.88 -20.93
N ALA A 197 17.60 -36.09 -20.68
CA ALA A 197 17.23 -37.31 -21.40
C ALA A 197 15.94 -37.98 -20.87
N LEU A 198 15.30 -37.40 -19.83
CA LEU A 198 14.05 -37.85 -19.19
C LEU A 198 12.95 -36.76 -19.29
N LEU A 199 13.02 -35.88 -20.29
CA LEU A 199 11.89 -35.02 -20.64
C LEU A 199 10.74 -35.85 -21.24
N VAL A 200 9.51 -35.45 -20.97
CA VAL A 200 8.30 -36.15 -21.42
C VAL A 200 7.60 -35.33 -22.48
N GLN A 201 7.31 -35.94 -23.63
CA GLN A 201 6.65 -35.29 -24.78
C GLN A 201 5.12 -35.37 -24.65
N GLY A 202 4.43 -34.24 -24.80
CA GLY A 202 2.98 -34.16 -24.86
C GLY A 202 2.41 -34.40 -26.26
N THR A 203 1.14 -34.81 -26.30
CA THR A 203 0.35 -34.94 -27.54
C THR A 203 -0.66 -33.81 -27.62
N VAL A 204 -0.48 -32.87 -28.55
CA VAL A 204 -1.40 -31.73 -28.76
C VAL A 204 -2.44 -32.05 -29.84
N ASN A 205 -3.71 -31.76 -29.55
CA ASN A 205 -4.80 -31.82 -30.53
C ASN A 205 -4.82 -30.55 -31.39
N VAL A 206 -4.25 -30.67 -32.59
CA VAL A 206 -4.13 -29.61 -33.61
C VAL A 206 -5.44 -28.92 -34.03
N SER A 207 -6.61 -29.43 -33.63
CA SER A 207 -7.93 -28.80 -33.91
C SER A 207 -8.57 -28.09 -32.71
N THR A 208 -8.00 -28.21 -31.50
CA THR A 208 -8.57 -27.63 -30.27
C THR A 208 -7.55 -27.06 -29.30
N GLY A 209 -6.24 -27.26 -29.52
CA GLY A 209 -5.18 -26.93 -28.56
C GLY A 209 -5.13 -27.86 -27.34
N ALA A 210 -6.09 -28.77 -27.19
CA ALA A 210 -6.15 -29.66 -26.02
C ALA A 210 -5.01 -30.68 -26.05
N TYR A 211 -4.23 -30.80 -24.98
CA TYR A 211 -3.08 -31.68 -24.92
C TYR A 211 -3.15 -32.67 -23.76
N THR A 212 -2.39 -33.74 -23.87
CA THR A 212 -2.06 -34.65 -22.76
C THR A 212 -0.57 -34.99 -22.73
N ILE A 213 0.02 -34.99 -21.54
CA ILE A 213 1.35 -35.53 -21.23
C ILE A 213 1.12 -36.70 -20.27
N ILE A 214 1.64 -37.89 -20.58
CA ILE A 214 1.48 -39.08 -19.74
C ILE A 214 2.87 -39.58 -19.36
N PHE A 215 3.12 -39.79 -18.07
CA PHE A 215 4.38 -40.34 -17.59
C PHE A 215 4.23 -41.22 -16.36
N ASP A 216 5.18 -42.14 -16.25
CA ASP A 216 5.36 -43.04 -15.12
C ASP A 216 6.05 -42.30 -13.95
N THR A 217 5.35 -42.17 -12.83
CA THR A 217 5.79 -41.47 -11.62
C THR A 217 6.82 -42.26 -10.79
N GLU A 218 7.01 -43.57 -11.05
CA GLU A 218 8.16 -44.30 -10.47
C GLU A 218 9.49 -43.85 -11.08
N SER A 219 9.48 -43.38 -12.34
CA SER A 219 10.70 -43.05 -13.10
C SER A 219 10.92 -41.55 -13.33
N HIS A 220 9.88 -40.71 -13.24
CA HIS A 220 9.97 -39.26 -13.44
C HIS A 220 9.56 -38.52 -12.16
N ASN A 221 10.33 -37.48 -11.78
CA ASN A 221 9.98 -36.66 -10.63
C ASN A 221 8.67 -35.90 -10.90
N THR A 222 7.85 -35.72 -9.85
CA THR A 222 6.56 -35.02 -9.94
C THR A 222 6.64 -33.51 -9.69
N GLU A 223 7.82 -33.00 -9.35
CA GLU A 223 8.17 -31.57 -9.43
C GLU A 223 8.94 -31.34 -10.74
N GLY A 224 8.59 -30.30 -11.50
CA GLY A 224 9.18 -30.02 -12.81
C GLY A 224 8.56 -28.83 -13.54
N ASP A 225 9.07 -28.53 -14.73
CA ASP A 225 8.62 -27.42 -15.56
C ASP A 225 7.82 -27.93 -16.78
N ILE A 226 6.60 -27.42 -16.99
CA ILE A 226 5.84 -27.61 -18.23
C ILE A 226 6.30 -26.54 -19.22
N ILE A 227 6.78 -26.96 -20.39
CA ILE A 227 7.28 -26.05 -21.45
C ILE A 227 6.42 -26.22 -22.69
N ALA A 228 5.85 -25.13 -23.20
CA ALA A 228 5.15 -25.11 -24.49
C ALA A 228 5.87 -24.19 -25.48
N GLU A 229 5.94 -24.62 -26.74
CA GLU A 229 6.44 -23.83 -27.86
C GLU A 229 5.39 -23.80 -28.97
N CYS A 230 5.09 -22.62 -29.53
CA CYS A 230 4.14 -22.47 -30.66
C CYS A 230 4.63 -21.41 -31.67
N GLY A 231 4.27 -21.60 -32.94
CA GLY A 231 4.44 -20.59 -34.00
C GLY A 231 4.55 -21.22 -35.39
N LEU A 232 3.79 -20.72 -36.38
CA LEU A 232 4.00 -21.05 -37.80
C LEU A 232 5.00 -20.10 -38.48
N PHE A 233 5.21 -18.90 -37.91
CA PHE A 233 5.98 -17.82 -38.51
C PHE A 233 6.95 -17.15 -37.54
N ASN A 234 6.56 -16.97 -36.28
CA ASN A 234 7.35 -16.48 -35.15
C ASN A 234 7.22 -17.48 -33.98
N GLN A 235 8.25 -18.29 -33.74
CA GLN A 235 8.27 -19.21 -32.60
C GLN A 235 8.25 -18.43 -31.27
N THR A 236 7.37 -18.83 -30.35
CA THR A 236 7.25 -18.31 -28.98
C THR A 236 7.20 -19.47 -27.99
N ASP A 237 7.77 -19.28 -26.80
CA ASP A 237 7.86 -20.27 -25.74
C ASP A 237 7.31 -19.75 -24.40
N LEU A 238 6.84 -20.68 -23.57
CA LEU A 238 6.40 -20.44 -22.19
C LEU A 238 6.82 -21.63 -21.32
N SER A 239 7.35 -21.34 -20.12
CA SER A 239 7.70 -22.34 -19.10
C SER A 239 6.95 -22.07 -17.80
N VAL A 240 6.39 -23.11 -17.19
CA VAL A 240 5.56 -23.05 -15.98
C VAL A 240 5.99 -24.13 -14.99
N ARG A 241 6.47 -23.75 -13.80
CA ARG A 241 6.85 -24.71 -12.75
C ARG A 241 5.63 -25.28 -12.04
N VAL A 242 5.63 -26.60 -11.83
CA VAL A 242 4.54 -27.34 -11.17
C VAL A 242 5.07 -28.39 -10.19
N VAL A 243 4.25 -28.72 -9.19
CA VAL A 243 4.43 -29.83 -8.24
C VAL A 243 3.16 -30.67 -8.26
N LEU A 244 3.29 -31.98 -8.44
CA LEU A 244 2.17 -32.89 -8.72
C LEU A 244 2.03 -33.95 -7.60
N PRO A 245 0.85 -34.11 -6.96
CA PRO A 245 0.62 -35.07 -5.88
C PRO A 245 0.42 -36.52 -6.40
N MET A 246 0.40 -37.50 -5.48
CA MET A 246 0.14 -38.92 -5.77
C MET A 246 -0.70 -39.58 -4.65
N PRO A 247 -1.47 -40.65 -4.95
CA PRO A 247 -2.27 -41.40 -3.99
C PRO A 247 -1.49 -42.57 -3.31
N PRO A 248 -2.06 -43.19 -2.25
CA PRO A 248 -1.47 -44.36 -1.56
C PRO A 248 -1.81 -45.72 -2.23
N GLU A 249 -1.08 -46.79 -1.85
CA GLU A 249 -1.17 -48.14 -2.44
C GLU A 249 -2.01 -49.18 -1.63
N PRO A 250 -2.52 -50.25 -2.29
CA PRO A 250 -3.46 -51.22 -1.69
C PRO A 250 -2.84 -52.47 -1.01
N VAL A 251 -3.70 -53.27 -0.38
CA VAL A 251 -3.41 -54.16 0.77
C VAL A 251 -3.73 -55.68 0.52
N GLY A 252 -3.70 -56.54 1.57
CA GLY A 252 -3.72 -58.01 1.47
C GLY A 252 -4.60 -58.79 2.47
N ASP A 253 -3.99 -59.32 3.53
CA ASP A 253 -4.57 -60.08 4.66
C ASP A 253 -3.53 -59.94 5.80
N ALA A 254 -3.66 -58.85 6.57
CA ALA A 254 -2.56 -58.29 7.36
C ALA A 254 -2.38 -58.92 8.75
N ASP A 255 -3.48 -59.24 9.44
CA ASP A 255 -3.49 -59.79 10.80
C ASP A 255 -3.80 -61.31 10.87
N GLY A 256 -4.53 -61.83 9.88
CA GLY A 256 -4.96 -63.22 9.80
C GLY A 256 -6.18 -63.58 10.65
N ASP A 257 -7.12 -62.66 10.89
CA ASP A 257 -8.40 -62.93 11.57
C ASP A 257 -9.37 -63.83 10.76
N ALA A 258 -9.13 -63.90 9.44
CA ALA A 258 -9.84 -64.61 8.38
C ALA A 258 -10.95 -63.86 7.60
N VAL A 259 -10.98 -62.53 7.70
CA VAL A 259 -11.41 -61.60 6.64
C VAL A 259 -10.19 -61.29 5.73
N LEU A 260 -10.27 -60.34 4.80
CA LEU A 260 -9.22 -59.96 3.85
C LEU A 260 -9.21 -58.43 3.76
N ASP A 261 -8.05 -57.76 3.64
CA ASP A 261 -7.94 -56.29 3.72
C ASP A 261 -8.79 -55.52 2.67
N ASP A 262 -9.29 -56.18 1.61
CA ASP A 262 -10.23 -55.61 0.62
C ASP A 262 -11.72 -55.62 1.06
N SER A 263 -11.99 -56.29 2.17
CA SER A 263 -13.30 -56.62 2.75
C SER A 263 -13.30 -56.45 4.28
N ASP A 264 -12.21 -55.94 4.84
CA ASP A 264 -11.95 -55.78 6.27
C ASP A 264 -12.04 -54.31 6.67
N GLU A 265 -12.91 -54.01 7.62
CA GLU A 265 -13.11 -52.67 8.15
C GLU A 265 -12.15 -52.38 9.33
N CYS A 266 -11.45 -53.40 9.85
CA CYS A 266 -10.46 -53.32 10.92
C CYS A 266 -9.17 -54.14 10.62
N PRO A 267 -8.28 -53.71 9.71
CA PRO A 267 -7.12 -54.49 9.23
C PRO A 267 -5.95 -54.71 10.25
N SER A 268 -6.25 -54.82 11.54
CA SER A 268 -5.29 -55.13 12.61
C SER A 268 -5.90 -55.92 13.78
N THR A 269 -7.01 -56.64 13.56
CA THR A 269 -7.85 -57.29 14.58
C THR A 269 -7.04 -58.10 15.61
N PRO A 270 -7.21 -57.87 16.93
CA PRO A 270 -6.49 -58.58 17.98
C PRO A 270 -6.65 -60.11 17.93
N GLN A 271 -5.55 -60.80 17.58
CA GLN A 271 -5.52 -62.24 17.34
C GLN A 271 -6.09 -63.08 18.51
N GLY A 272 -7.33 -63.53 18.33
CA GLY A 272 -8.01 -64.47 19.23
C GLY A 272 -9.38 -64.01 19.72
N GLU A 273 -9.76 -62.75 19.50
CA GLU A 273 -11.08 -62.23 19.82
C GLU A 273 -12.17 -62.71 18.82
N PRO A 274 -13.47 -62.62 19.16
CA PRO A 274 -14.55 -63.03 18.28
C PRO A 274 -14.89 -61.93 17.27
N VAL A 275 -14.63 -62.20 15.99
CA VAL A 275 -14.83 -61.25 14.88
C VAL A 275 -16.25 -61.21 14.33
N TYR A 276 -16.66 -60.03 13.88
CA TYR A 276 -17.87 -59.81 13.09
C TYR A 276 -17.67 -60.20 11.61
N SER A 277 -18.68 -59.97 10.76
CA SER A 277 -18.57 -60.23 9.32
C SER A 277 -17.81 -59.15 8.53
N THR A 278 -17.19 -58.21 9.24
CA THR A 278 -16.46 -57.02 8.77
C THR A 278 -15.00 -57.00 9.25
N GLY A 279 -14.52 -58.08 9.88
CA GLY A 279 -13.19 -58.20 10.50
C GLY A 279 -13.22 -57.76 11.96
N CYS A 280 -13.64 -56.51 12.21
CA CYS A 280 -13.73 -55.90 13.54
C CYS A 280 -14.27 -56.81 14.68
N SER A 281 -13.70 -56.62 15.87
CA SER A 281 -14.11 -57.26 17.13
C SER A 281 -14.83 -56.27 18.08
N ASP A 282 -15.39 -56.74 19.20
CA ASP A 282 -15.97 -55.86 20.26
C ASP A 282 -14.99 -54.78 20.79
N SER A 283 -13.67 -54.98 20.66
CA SER A 283 -12.65 -53.97 21.01
C SER A 283 -12.35 -52.97 19.89
N GLU A 284 -13.09 -53.02 18.78
CA GLU A 284 -12.92 -52.23 17.55
C GLU A 284 -14.26 -51.81 16.92
N THR A 285 -15.39 -52.23 17.50
CA THR A 285 -16.73 -51.75 17.17
C THR A 285 -17.30 -50.94 18.33
N ASP A 286 -18.05 -49.90 17.96
CA ASP A 286 -18.66 -48.88 18.81
C ASP A 286 -20.13 -48.79 18.35
N ASP A 287 -21.05 -49.40 19.12
CA ASP A 287 -22.44 -49.68 18.70
C ASP A 287 -23.34 -48.43 18.66
N ASP A 288 -22.94 -47.34 19.32
CA ASP A 288 -23.62 -46.04 19.36
C ASP A 288 -22.76 -44.87 18.84
N GLU A 289 -21.64 -45.16 18.17
CA GLU A 289 -20.78 -44.22 17.44
C GLU A 289 -20.26 -43.07 18.34
N ASP A 290 -19.97 -43.37 19.61
CA ASP A 290 -19.69 -42.39 20.66
C ASP A 290 -18.19 -42.06 20.84
N GLY A 291 -17.31 -42.98 20.43
CA GLY A 291 -15.85 -42.90 20.53
C GLY A 291 -15.19 -43.94 21.44
N VAL A 292 -15.96 -44.77 22.16
CA VAL A 292 -15.45 -45.86 23.01
C VAL A 292 -16.01 -47.21 22.58
N MET A 293 -15.10 -48.17 22.39
CA MET A 293 -15.43 -49.50 21.89
C MET A 293 -16.23 -50.33 22.90
N ASN A 294 -17.09 -51.21 22.38
CA ASN A 294 -18.07 -52.01 23.13
C ASN A 294 -17.45 -52.84 24.29
N ASP A 295 -16.15 -53.13 24.25
CA ASP A 295 -15.44 -53.86 25.31
C ASP A 295 -15.12 -53.02 26.57
N THR A 296 -15.13 -51.68 26.44
CA THR A 296 -14.65 -50.72 27.45
C THR A 296 -15.65 -49.63 27.82
N ASP A 297 -16.75 -49.50 27.09
CA ASP A 297 -17.92 -48.69 27.45
C ASP A 297 -18.61 -49.15 28.75
N LEU A 298 -19.09 -48.19 29.55
CA LEU A 298 -19.86 -48.36 30.79
C LEU A 298 -21.27 -47.73 30.75
N CYS A 299 -21.60 -46.94 29.72
CA CYS A 299 -22.77 -46.08 29.59
C CYS A 299 -23.58 -46.30 28.29
N PRO A 300 -23.78 -47.56 27.82
CA PRO A 300 -24.25 -47.84 26.46
C PRO A 300 -25.61 -47.20 26.15
N ASN A 301 -25.76 -46.73 24.91
CA ASN A 301 -26.77 -45.79 24.40
C ASN A 301 -26.46 -44.33 24.80
N SER A 302 -25.20 -43.91 24.63
CA SER A 302 -24.78 -42.51 24.55
C SER A 302 -25.51 -41.76 23.42
N PRO A 303 -25.75 -40.44 23.57
CA PRO A 303 -26.34 -39.66 22.49
C PRO A 303 -25.29 -39.38 21.40
N THR A 304 -25.53 -39.84 20.17
CA THR A 304 -24.72 -39.62 18.94
C THR A 304 -24.45 -38.15 18.54
N SER A 305 -24.82 -37.19 19.40
CA SER A 305 -24.54 -35.75 19.23
C SER A 305 -23.69 -35.17 20.37
N GLU A 306 -23.20 -36.00 21.30
CA GLU A 306 -22.44 -35.59 22.48
C GLU A 306 -21.14 -36.40 22.56
N THR A 307 -20.03 -35.75 22.93
CA THR A 307 -18.74 -36.41 23.14
C THR A 307 -18.66 -37.07 24.50
N VAL A 308 -18.01 -38.23 24.57
CA VAL A 308 -17.88 -39.04 25.79
C VAL A 308 -16.48 -38.98 26.41
N ASP A 309 -16.30 -39.59 27.58
CA ASP A 309 -14.96 -39.88 28.11
C ASP A 309 -14.49 -41.29 27.77
N SER A 310 -13.30 -41.66 28.24
CA SER A 310 -12.67 -42.96 28.04
C SER A 310 -13.40 -44.18 28.64
N GLN A 311 -14.64 -44.02 29.12
CA GLN A 311 -15.52 -45.09 29.60
C GLN A 311 -16.92 -45.05 28.92
N GLY A 312 -17.05 -44.40 27.76
CA GLY A 312 -18.28 -44.39 26.94
C GLY A 312 -19.42 -43.56 27.54
N CYS A 313 -19.14 -42.74 28.55
CA CYS A 313 -20.17 -41.92 29.19
C CYS A 313 -20.18 -40.52 28.56
N ALA A 314 -21.33 -40.08 28.05
CA ALA A 314 -21.57 -38.71 27.59
C ALA A 314 -21.70 -37.74 28.77
N GLU A 315 -21.39 -36.46 28.56
CA GLU A 315 -21.49 -35.43 29.59
C GLU A 315 -22.93 -35.25 30.11
N SER A 316 -23.98 -35.48 29.30
CA SER A 316 -25.38 -35.47 29.81
C SER A 316 -25.74 -36.65 30.70
N GLN A 317 -24.89 -37.68 30.79
CA GLN A 317 -25.09 -38.85 31.66
C GLN A 317 -24.28 -38.75 32.97
N LYS A 318 -23.35 -37.79 33.08
CA LYS A 318 -22.47 -37.57 34.23
C LYS A 318 -22.98 -36.46 35.14
N ASP A 319 -22.54 -36.54 36.40
CA ASP A 319 -22.69 -35.56 37.47
C ASP A 319 -21.37 -35.68 38.24
N THR A 320 -20.40 -34.80 37.92
CA THR A 320 -18.98 -34.99 38.30
C THR A 320 -18.69 -34.69 39.77
N ASP A 321 -19.50 -33.85 40.41
CA ASP A 321 -19.30 -33.36 41.79
C ASP A 321 -20.44 -33.74 42.77
N ASP A 322 -21.43 -34.51 42.32
CA ASP A 322 -22.62 -34.93 43.08
C ASP A 322 -23.52 -33.74 43.53
N ASP A 323 -23.52 -32.59 42.82
CA ASP A 323 -24.40 -31.45 43.15
C ASP A 323 -25.89 -31.69 42.78
N GLY A 324 -26.13 -32.55 41.80
CA GLY A 324 -27.47 -32.95 41.33
C GLY A 324 -27.89 -32.37 39.97
N VAL A 325 -27.00 -31.62 39.29
CA VAL A 325 -27.13 -31.22 37.88
C VAL A 325 -26.10 -32.00 37.04
N ASN A 326 -26.50 -32.47 35.86
CA ASN A 326 -25.61 -33.23 34.98
C ASN A 326 -24.70 -32.29 34.17
N ASN A 327 -23.49 -32.73 33.81
CA ASN A 327 -22.41 -31.89 33.26
C ASN A 327 -22.75 -31.10 31.97
N VAL A 328 -23.83 -31.46 31.25
CA VAL A 328 -24.36 -30.72 30.07
C VAL A 328 -25.31 -29.56 30.45
N LEU A 329 -25.91 -29.61 31.63
CA LEU A 329 -26.78 -28.55 32.17
C LEU A 329 -26.12 -27.79 33.31
N ASP A 330 -25.11 -28.37 33.96
CA ASP A 330 -24.18 -27.70 34.86
C ASP A 330 -23.24 -26.80 34.05
N GLN A 331 -23.10 -25.56 34.51
CA GLN A 331 -22.25 -24.51 33.92
C GLN A 331 -21.07 -24.17 34.84
N CYS A 332 -20.95 -24.84 35.99
CA CYS A 332 -20.03 -24.55 37.08
C CYS A 332 -19.48 -25.84 37.72
N ALA A 333 -18.87 -26.71 36.92
CA ALA A 333 -18.31 -27.97 37.42
C ALA A 333 -17.32 -27.80 38.59
N ASN A 334 -17.38 -28.73 39.54
CA ASN A 334 -16.69 -28.75 40.86
C ASN A 334 -17.34 -27.85 41.92
N THR A 335 -18.68 -27.78 41.94
CA THR A 335 -19.48 -27.15 42.99
C THR A 335 -19.02 -27.59 44.39
N PRO A 336 -18.75 -26.66 45.33
CA PRO A 336 -18.35 -27.02 46.70
C PRO A 336 -19.42 -27.86 47.42
N LEU A 337 -19.09 -29.14 47.65
CA LEU A 337 -20.02 -30.17 48.14
C LEU A 337 -20.85 -29.72 49.37
N GLY A 338 -22.13 -29.41 49.11
CA GLY A 338 -23.10 -29.00 50.13
C GLY A 338 -23.48 -27.51 50.12
N GLU A 339 -23.00 -26.73 49.16
CA GLU A 339 -23.57 -25.41 48.83
C GLU A 339 -24.95 -25.57 48.13
N SER A 340 -25.55 -24.47 47.66
CA SER A 340 -26.90 -24.48 47.09
C SER A 340 -26.90 -23.86 45.71
N VAL A 341 -27.00 -24.73 44.72
CA VAL A 341 -26.94 -24.41 43.29
C VAL A 341 -28.27 -23.95 42.74
N ASP A 342 -28.25 -23.29 41.58
CA ASP A 342 -29.46 -22.94 40.84
C ASP A 342 -29.84 -23.99 39.78
N ALA A 343 -30.47 -23.58 38.67
CA ALA A 343 -30.88 -24.48 37.60
C ALA A 343 -29.77 -24.84 36.61
N ALA A 344 -28.55 -24.33 36.81
CA ALA A 344 -27.39 -24.50 35.95
C ALA A 344 -26.14 -24.98 36.72
N GLY A 345 -26.31 -25.72 37.83
CA GLY A 345 -25.22 -26.22 38.70
C GLY A 345 -24.45 -25.14 39.48
N CYS A 346 -24.56 -23.88 39.08
CA CYS A 346 -23.79 -22.80 39.69
C CYS A 346 -24.22 -22.41 41.10
N SER A 347 -23.28 -22.49 42.04
CA SER A 347 -23.35 -21.79 43.34
C SER A 347 -22.88 -20.33 43.24
N ALA A 348 -23.04 -19.55 44.31
CA ALA A 348 -22.60 -18.16 44.34
C ALA A 348 -21.07 -17.99 44.35
N SER A 349 -20.30 -19.02 44.74
CA SER A 349 -18.83 -19.00 44.83
C SER A 349 -18.13 -19.37 43.52
N GLN A 350 -18.88 -19.47 42.42
CA GLN A 350 -18.42 -19.91 41.10
C GLN A 350 -18.97 -19.05 39.96
N LYS A 351 -20.01 -18.25 40.21
CA LYS A 351 -20.54 -17.31 39.24
C LYS A 351 -19.74 -16.01 39.25
N ASP A 352 -19.65 -15.43 38.08
CA ASP A 352 -19.14 -14.12 37.74
C ASP A 352 -20.19 -13.60 36.74
N ASP A 353 -21.10 -12.72 37.20
CA ASP A 353 -22.34 -12.38 36.47
C ASP A 353 -22.11 -11.32 35.36
N ASP A 354 -20.96 -10.63 35.35
CA ASP A 354 -20.56 -9.65 34.34
C ASP A 354 -19.32 -10.05 33.50
N ALA A 355 -18.61 -11.11 33.92
CA ALA A 355 -17.46 -11.74 33.29
C ALA A 355 -16.15 -10.93 33.35
N ASP A 356 -15.87 -10.33 34.50
CA ASP A 356 -14.67 -9.52 34.72
C ASP A 356 -13.45 -10.31 35.27
N GLY A 357 -13.67 -11.49 35.86
CA GLY A 357 -12.67 -12.34 36.48
C GLY A 357 -12.80 -12.54 38.00
N VAL A 358 -13.76 -11.90 38.67
CA VAL A 358 -14.02 -12.05 40.12
C VAL A 358 -15.41 -12.63 40.36
N THR A 359 -15.52 -13.59 41.29
CA THR A 359 -16.79 -14.27 41.58
C THR A 359 -17.74 -13.44 42.45
N ASN A 360 -19.04 -13.55 42.20
CA ASN A 360 -20.17 -12.86 42.86
C ASN A 360 -20.21 -12.93 44.41
N ASP A 361 -19.37 -13.75 45.05
CA ASP A 361 -19.22 -13.84 46.51
C ASP A 361 -18.03 -13.03 47.07
N LEU A 362 -17.16 -12.54 46.19
CA LEU A 362 -15.97 -11.70 46.46
C LEU A 362 -16.01 -10.36 45.71
N ASP A 363 -16.77 -10.28 44.62
CA ASP A 363 -17.05 -9.10 43.82
C ASP A 363 -17.91 -8.07 44.59
N GLU A 364 -17.47 -6.80 44.58
CA GLU A 364 -18.19 -5.64 45.14
C GLU A 364 -18.73 -4.69 44.03
N CYS A 365 -18.44 -4.97 42.76
CA CYS A 365 -18.65 -4.17 41.55
C CYS A 365 -19.46 -4.88 40.41
N PRO A 366 -20.58 -5.61 40.67
CA PRO A 366 -21.24 -6.62 39.79
C PRO A 366 -21.87 -6.17 38.43
N ASN A 367 -21.36 -5.13 37.78
CA ASN A 367 -21.69 -4.74 36.39
C ASN A 367 -20.45 -4.20 35.64
N THR A 368 -19.24 -4.67 35.94
CA THR A 368 -18.01 -4.22 35.28
C THR A 368 -18.03 -4.63 33.79
N PRO A 369 -17.61 -3.76 32.84
CA PRO A 369 -17.65 -4.11 31.42
C PRO A 369 -16.68 -5.25 31.04
N ALA A 370 -17.22 -6.31 30.44
CA ALA A 370 -16.43 -7.46 30.00
C ALA A 370 -15.26 -7.06 29.07
N GLY A 371 -14.04 -7.41 29.48
CA GLY A 371 -12.78 -7.10 28.78
C GLY A 371 -11.92 -6.03 29.46
N GLU A 372 -12.42 -5.38 30.51
CA GLU A 372 -11.63 -4.45 31.35
C GLU A 372 -10.69 -5.22 32.31
N VAL A 373 -9.62 -4.56 32.77
CA VAL A 373 -8.64 -5.18 33.69
C VAL A 373 -8.98 -4.83 35.14
N VAL A 374 -9.49 -5.80 35.91
CA VAL A 374 -10.00 -5.57 37.28
C VAL A 374 -9.01 -5.84 38.41
N ASP A 375 -9.32 -5.30 39.58
CA ASP A 375 -8.62 -5.58 40.82
C ASP A 375 -9.12 -6.87 41.52
N ALA A 376 -8.79 -7.05 42.80
CA ALA A 376 -9.12 -8.26 43.54
C ALA A 376 -10.58 -8.35 44.05
N VAL A 377 -11.45 -7.37 43.72
CA VAL A 377 -12.87 -7.30 44.14
C VAL A 377 -13.82 -6.89 42.99
N GLY A 378 -13.42 -7.10 41.73
CA GLY A 378 -14.26 -6.89 40.55
C GLY A 378 -14.34 -5.44 40.05
N CYS A 379 -13.41 -4.57 40.48
CA CYS A 379 -13.47 -3.16 40.12
C CYS A 379 -12.35 -2.82 39.11
N THR A 380 -12.72 -2.24 37.96
CA THR A 380 -11.75 -1.94 36.89
C THR A 380 -10.62 -0.99 37.31
N THR A 381 -9.42 -1.31 36.83
CA THR A 381 -8.17 -0.56 36.96
C THR A 381 -7.64 -0.05 35.62
N SER A 382 -8.38 -0.25 34.53
CA SER A 382 -8.10 0.45 33.28
C SER A 382 -8.36 1.94 33.46
N ILE A 383 -7.46 2.78 32.93
CA ILE A 383 -7.79 4.18 32.72
C ILE A 383 -8.36 4.27 31.30
N PRO A 384 -9.64 4.63 31.14
CA PRO A 384 -10.19 4.85 29.81
C PRO A 384 -9.53 6.09 29.20
N THR A 385 -8.72 5.88 28.14
CA THR A 385 -8.23 6.96 27.27
C THR A 385 -9.44 7.81 26.84
N PRO A 386 -9.45 9.12 27.13
CA PRO A 386 -10.71 9.86 27.20
C PRO A 386 -11.26 10.24 25.83
N THR A 387 -11.99 9.31 25.22
CA THR A 387 -12.99 9.53 24.15
C THR A 387 -14.17 10.45 24.57
N SER A 388 -14.08 10.98 25.78
CA SER A 388 -15.05 11.82 26.47
C SER A 388 -14.32 13.06 26.98
N MET A 389 -14.48 14.17 26.25
CA MET A 389 -13.87 15.48 26.50
C MET A 389 -14.43 16.17 27.76
N LYS A 390 -14.42 15.48 28.90
CA LYS A 390 -15.01 15.97 30.15
C LYS A 390 -13.97 16.47 31.14
N ILE A 391 -14.32 17.55 31.85
CA ILE A 391 -13.52 18.14 32.91
C ILE A 391 -14.31 18.07 34.22
N LEU A 392 -13.79 17.35 35.22
CA LEU A 392 -14.40 17.22 36.55
C LEU A 392 -13.99 18.39 37.44
N ALA A 393 -14.94 19.26 37.77
CA ALA A 393 -14.69 20.55 38.43
C ALA A 393 -15.10 20.56 39.92
N LEU A 394 -14.13 20.75 40.81
CA LEU A 394 -14.26 20.73 42.27
C LEU A 394 -14.26 22.15 42.86
N HIS A 395 -15.34 22.51 43.55
CA HIS A 395 -15.56 23.85 44.12
C HIS A 395 -14.71 24.18 45.35
N GLY A 396 -14.68 25.48 45.72
CA GLY A 396 -14.00 25.95 46.93
C GLY A 396 -14.74 25.59 48.23
N GLY A 397 -14.03 25.60 49.36
CA GLY A 397 -14.61 25.28 50.67
C GLY A 397 -15.69 26.28 51.09
N GLY A 398 -16.91 25.80 51.34
CA GLY A 398 -18.10 26.61 51.62
C GLY A 398 -18.89 27.05 50.39
N ASP A 399 -18.51 26.62 49.18
CA ASP A 399 -19.17 26.92 47.90
C ASP A 399 -20.10 25.75 47.46
N SER A 400 -20.37 25.57 46.16
CA SER A 400 -21.06 24.41 45.59
C SER A 400 -20.78 24.27 44.08
N ALA A 401 -21.19 23.18 43.45
CA ALA A 401 -21.10 23.01 41.98
C ALA A 401 -21.69 24.20 41.21
N SER A 402 -22.93 24.59 41.54
CA SER A 402 -23.61 25.71 40.88
C SER A 402 -23.02 27.07 41.26
N GLY A 403 -22.35 27.16 42.41
CA GLY A 403 -21.55 28.32 42.79
C GLY A 403 -20.32 28.47 41.89
N LEU A 404 -19.48 27.43 41.79
CA LEU A 404 -18.31 27.40 40.92
C LEU A 404 -18.67 27.68 39.45
N ALA A 405 -19.68 26.98 38.91
CA ALA A 405 -20.18 27.18 37.55
C ALA A 405 -20.70 28.61 37.29
N SER A 406 -21.10 29.35 38.33
CA SER A 406 -21.57 30.74 38.23
C SER A 406 -20.48 31.81 38.39
N GLN A 407 -19.23 31.42 38.67
CA GLN A 407 -18.11 32.36 38.75
C GLN A 407 -17.74 32.86 37.34
N GLN A 408 -17.39 34.14 37.19
CA GLN A 408 -17.10 34.73 35.87
C GLN A 408 -15.97 33.98 35.15
N GLY A 409 -14.83 33.77 35.82
CA GLY A 409 -13.69 33.05 35.24
C GLY A 409 -13.93 31.57 34.93
N MET A 410 -15.01 30.98 35.48
CA MET A 410 -15.45 29.63 35.07
C MET A 410 -16.30 29.71 33.80
N GLN A 411 -17.19 30.69 33.68
CA GLN A 411 -17.91 30.96 32.42
C GLN A 411 -16.94 31.35 31.30
N ASP A 412 -15.94 32.17 31.57
CA ASP A 412 -14.93 32.56 30.57
C ASP A 412 -14.15 31.33 30.05
N LEU A 413 -13.80 30.37 30.92
CA LEU A 413 -13.18 29.10 30.52
C LEU A 413 -14.15 28.21 29.72
N VAL A 414 -15.40 28.06 30.16
CA VAL A 414 -16.42 27.24 29.46
C VAL A 414 -16.76 27.81 28.08
N ASP A 415 -16.89 29.14 27.95
CA ASP A 415 -17.15 29.81 26.67
C ASP A 415 -15.93 29.74 25.71
N ALA A 416 -14.72 29.59 26.25
CA ALA A 416 -13.47 29.46 25.49
C ALA A 416 -13.08 28.01 25.13
N LEU A 417 -13.70 27.02 25.78
CA LEU A 417 -13.44 25.58 25.62
C LEU A 417 -14.72 24.81 25.22
N PRO A 418 -15.42 25.19 24.13
CA PRO A 418 -16.70 24.62 23.74
C PRO A 418 -16.63 23.13 23.35
N GLU A 419 -15.43 22.61 23.08
CA GLU A 419 -15.14 21.20 22.87
C GLU A 419 -15.14 20.36 24.16
N PHE A 420 -15.09 20.98 25.35
CA PHE A 420 -15.10 20.28 26.64
C PHE A 420 -16.43 20.41 27.41
N GLU A 421 -16.92 19.29 27.95
CA GLU A 421 -18.05 19.25 28.88
C GLU A 421 -17.57 19.37 30.34
N PHE A 422 -17.93 20.47 31.01
CA PHE A 422 -17.57 20.70 32.41
C PHE A 422 -18.61 20.09 33.36
N VAL A 423 -18.23 19.05 34.10
CA VAL A 423 -19.07 18.39 35.11
C VAL A 423 -18.71 18.92 36.49
N PHE A 424 -19.62 19.66 37.11
CA PHE A 424 -19.39 20.31 38.40
C PHE A 424 -19.83 19.42 39.57
N ALA A 425 -18.86 18.88 40.31
CA ALA A 425 -19.11 18.05 41.48
C ALA A 425 -19.50 18.90 42.71
N SER A 426 -20.31 18.35 43.63
CA SER A 426 -20.62 18.97 44.93
C SER A 426 -20.28 18.03 46.07
N THR A 427 -19.40 18.45 46.98
CA THR A 427 -18.94 17.60 48.07
C THR A 427 -20.10 17.05 48.93
N PRO A 428 -20.06 15.76 49.33
CA PRO A 428 -21.04 15.17 50.25
C PRO A 428 -20.88 15.65 51.69
N GLU A 429 -19.76 16.31 52.01
CA GLU A 429 -19.36 16.65 53.37
C GLU A 429 -20.10 17.87 53.95
N SER A 430 -20.29 17.84 55.27
CA SER A 430 -21.15 18.79 55.97
C SER A 430 -20.52 20.18 56.05
N GLY A 431 -21.26 21.18 55.57
CA GLY A 431 -20.76 22.57 55.45
C GLY A 431 -20.07 22.89 54.12
N ASN A 432 -20.21 22.01 53.12
CA ASN A 432 -19.73 22.20 51.75
C ASN A 432 -18.19 22.33 51.65
N VAL A 433 -17.46 21.55 52.44
CA VAL A 433 -16.00 21.46 52.42
C VAL A 433 -15.59 20.05 51.99
N TRP A 434 -14.52 19.89 51.19
CA TRP A 434 -14.11 18.55 50.72
C TRP A 434 -13.59 17.64 51.85
N TYR A 435 -13.11 18.23 52.93
CA TYR A 435 -12.73 17.55 54.17
C TYR A 435 -12.88 18.56 55.32
N GLN A 436 -13.25 18.07 56.51
CA GLN A 436 -13.53 18.93 57.66
C GLN A 436 -12.23 19.41 58.36
N ASP A 437 -12.31 20.53 59.09
CA ASP A 437 -11.22 20.99 59.98
C ASP A 437 -10.89 19.91 61.04
N PRO A 438 -9.63 19.79 61.51
CA PRO A 438 -9.25 18.79 62.53
C PRO A 438 -10.04 18.93 63.84
N PRO A 439 -10.18 17.88 64.67
CA PRO A 439 -11.01 17.91 65.89
C PRO A 439 -10.65 18.98 66.93
N GLY A 440 -9.38 19.41 66.99
CA GLY A 440 -8.92 20.50 67.85
C GLY A 440 -8.88 21.88 67.14
N GLY A 441 -9.33 21.94 65.90
CA GLY A 441 -9.18 23.08 64.99
C GLY A 441 -7.76 23.22 64.43
N LYS A 442 -7.54 24.25 63.60
CA LYS A 442 -6.30 24.50 62.83
C LYS A 442 -5.00 24.73 63.64
N GLY A 443 -5.04 24.56 64.97
CA GLY A 443 -3.87 24.59 65.85
C GLY A 443 -3.43 23.22 66.37
N GLU A 444 -4.24 22.17 66.19
CA GLU A 444 -4.02 20.81 66.67
C GLU A 444 -4.26 19.85 65.47
N PRO A 445 -3.21 19.51 64.69
CA PRO A 445 -3.34 18.73 63.46
C PRO A 445 -3.93 17.33 63.68
N THR A 446 -4.64 16.81 62.68
CA THR A 446 -5.02 15.38 62.64
C THR A 446 -3.91 14.54 61.99
N THR A 447 -3.71 13.32 62.46
CA THR A 447 -2.80 12.31 61.87
C THR A 447 -3.57 11.14 61.25
N ASP A 448 -4.82 11.40 60.89
CA ASP A 448 -5.77 10.43 60.36
C ASP A 448 -5.65 10.44 58.82
N PRO A 449 -5.27 9.32 58.17
CA PRO A 449 -5.21 9.24 56.71
C PRO A 449 -6.62 9.16 56.11
N ASP A 450 -7.57 8.56 56.84
CA ASP A 450 -8.94 8.26 56.40
C ASP A 450 -9.86 9.51 56.44
N TRP A 451 -9.28 10.72 56.51
CA TRP A 451 -9.97 11.98 56.83
C TRP A 451 -10.73 12.59 55.64
N ALA A 452 -10.66 11.98 54.47
CA ALA A 452 -11.27 12.46 53.23
C ALA A 452 -12.13 11.41 52.50
N ASP A 453 -12.22 10.17 53.03
CA ASP A 453 -12.82 8.99 52.38
C ASP A 453 -14.22 9.24 51.82
N LEU A 454 -15.07 9.96 52.56
CA LEU A 454 -16.43 10.28 52.12
C LEU A 454 -16.43 11.11 50.82
N SER A 455 -15.44 11.98 50.64
CA SER A 455 -15.24 12.75 49.40
C SER A 455 -14.46 11.98 48.34
N ILE A 456 -13.55 11.06 48.71
CA ILE A 456 -12.83 10.19 47.77
C ILE A 456 -13.84 9.25 47.08
N ALA A 457 -14.58 8.45 47.84
CA ALA A 457 -15.58 7.53 47.32
C ALA A 457 -16.70 8.22 46.52
N TYR A 458 -17.05 9.47 46.86
CA TYR A 458 -17.96 10.27 46.05
C TYR A 458 -17.33 10.73 44.71
N LEU A 459 -16.04 11.06 44.68
CA LEU A 459 -15.34 11.40 43.45
C LEU A 459 -15.15 10.17 42.56
N ASP A 460 -14.83 9.00 43.12
CA ASP A 460 -14.78 7.74 42.36
C ASP A 460 -16.17 7.39 41.79
N GLN A 461 -17.25 7.49 42.57
CA GLN A 461 -18.61 7.34 42.04
C GLN A 461 -18.95 8.40 40.97
N MET A 462 -18.46 9.63 41.08
CA MET A 462 -18.63 10.64 40.02
C MET A 462 -17.91 10.25 38.72
N VAL A 463 -16.72 9.63 38.80
CA VAL A 463 -16.00 9.10 37.64
C VAL A 463 -16.74 7.92 37.03
N ILE A 464 -17.24 6.98 37.83
CA ILE A 464 -18.07 5.85 37.37
C ILE A 464 -19.37 6.34 36.69
N ASP A 465 -20.11 7.24 37.35
CA ASP A 465 -21.43 7.71 36.88
C ASP A 465 -21.36 8.65 35.66
N ASN A 466 -20.24 9.36 35.45
CA ASN A 466 -20.17 10.48 34.48
C ASN A 466 -18.92 10.48 33.57
N GLY A 467 -17.94 9.60 33.78
CA GLY A 467 -16.70 9.55 33.01
C GLY A 467 -16.85 9.04 31.56
N PRO A 468 -15.74 8.70 30.88
CA PRO A 468 -14.36 9.05 31.21
C PRO A 468 -14.16 10.56 31.41
N PHE A 469 -13.12 10.95 32.16
CA PHE A 469 -12.76 12.35 32.38
C PHE A 469 -11.34 12.62 31.87
N TYR A 470 -11.19 13.58 30.96
CA TYR A 470 -9.89 14.03 30.47
C TYR A 470 -9.07 14.74 31.56
N ALA A 471 -9.73 15.56 32.40
CA ALA A 471 -9.02 16.38 33.36
C ALA A 471 -9.75 16.63 34.69
N LEU A 472 -8.95 16.84 35.74
CA LEU A 472 -9.40 17.35 37.02
C LEU A 472 -9.17 18.87 37.10
N LEU A 473 -10.20 19.61 37.50
CA LEU A 473 -10.13 21.06 37.78
C LEU A 473 -10.48 21.33 39.23
N GLY A 474 -9.55 21.92 39.97
CA GLY A 474 -9.76 22.34 41.36
C GLY A 474 -9.79 23.86 41.49
N TYR A 475 -10.66 24.36 42.37
CA TYR A 475 -10.62 25.73 42.85
C TYR A 475 -10.51 25.80 44.38
N SER A 476 -9.54 26.55 44.90
CA SER A 476 -9.33 26.77 46.35
C SER A 476 -9.19 25.42 47.11
N GLN A 477 -10.13 25.05 47.99
CA GLN A 477 -10.11 23.73 48.64
C GLN A 477 -10.28 22.56 47.65
N GLY A 478 -10.96 22.74 46.51
CA GLY A 478 -10.99 21.71 45.46
C GLY A 478 -9.60 21.40 44.90
N SER A 479 -8.77 22.43 44.73
CA SER A 479 -7.35 22.29 44.35
C SER A 479 -6.51 21.62 45.44
N ALA A 480 -6.89 21.75 46.70
CA ALA A 480 -6.27 21.06 47.83
C ALA A 480 -6.74 19.59 47.97
N MET A 481 -7.93 19.28 47.44
CA MET A 481 -8.50 17.93 47.41
C MET A 481 -7.91 17.07 46.28
N ILE A 482 -7.58 17.64 45.11
CA ILE A 482 -7.07 16.86 43.97
C ILE A 482 -5.81 16.03 44.32
N PRO A 483 -4.77 16.57 44.98
CA PRO A 483 -3.63 15.74 45.42
C PRO A 483 -4.00 14.64 46.41
N VAL A 484 -5.03 14.86 47.26
CA VAL A 484 -5.55 13.83 48.16
C VAL A 484 -6.24 12.73 47.36
N TYR A 485 -7.03 13.10 46.36
CA TYR A 485 -7.74 12.15 45.49
C TYR A 485 -6.76 11.33 44.65
N LEU A 486 -5.82 11.97 43.94
CA LEU A 486 -4.78 11.32 43.13
C LEU A 486 -3.82 10.42 43.94
N ALA A 487 -3.74 10.58 45.26
CA ALA A 487 -2.96 9.72 46.13
C ALA A 487 -3.73 8.49 46.66
N ASN A 488 -5.02 8.36 46.35
CA ASN A 488 -5.90 7.28 46.86
C ASN A 488 -6.74 6.58 45.78
N THR A 489 -6.94 7.17 44.60
CA THR A 489 -7.66 6.55 43.47
C THR A 489 -6.73 5.83 42.49
N GLN A 490 -7.25 4.86 41.74
CA GLN A 490 -6.56 4.28 40.56
C GLN A 490 -6.92 4.98 39.25
N ASN A 491 -7.96 5.84 39.26
CA ASN A 491 -8.31 6.67 38.11
C ASN A 491 -7.16 7.63 37.77
N THR A 492 -6.78 7.73 36.50
CA THR A 492 -5.86 8.78 36.02
C THR A 492 -6.50 9.65 34.96
N PHE A 493 -5.82 10.76 34.68
CA PHE A 493 -6.33 11.89 33.93
C PHE A 493 -5.15 12.49 33.16
N ASP A 494 -5.40 13.00 31.96
CA ASP A 494 -4.37 13.65 31.14
C ASP A 494 -3.88 14.96 31.76
N ARG A 495 -4.78 15.77 32.31
CA ARG A 495 -4.44 17.11 32.82
C ARG A 495 -5.00 17.36 34.21
N VAL A 496 -4.24 18.11 35.01
CA VAL A 496 -4.65 18.60 36.33
C VAL A 496 -4.53 20.12 36.38
N MET A 497 -5.59 20.82 36.77
CA MET A 497 -5.66 22.29 36.85
C MET A 497 -5.97 22.75 38.28
N LEU A 498 -5.07 23.51 38.88
CA LEU A 498 -5.12 23.84 40.31
C LEU A 498 -5.18 25.36 40.52
N TYR A 499 -6.40 25.91 40.58
CA TYR A 499 -6.63 27.35 40.71
C TYR A 499 -6.62 27.81 42.18
N ASN A 500 -5.69 28.70 42.54
CA ASN A 500 -5.47 29.26 43.88
C ASN A 500 -5.41 28.19 44.99
N GLY A 501 -4.71 27.09 44.69
CA GLY A 501 -4.60 25.92 45.57
C GLY A 501 -3.57 26.02 46.69
N TYR A 502 -3.64 25.07 47.61
CA TYR A 502 -2.73 24.91 48.75
C TYR A 502 -2.72 23.44 49.20
N LEU A 503 -1.70 23.02 49.97
CA LEU A 503 -1.65 21.68 50.55
C LEU A 503 -2.38 21.60 51.90
N PRO A 504 -3.01 20.46 52.27
CA PRO A 504 -3.76 20.25 53.52
C PRO A 504 -2.85 20.09 54.76
N THR A 505 -1.97 21.06 54.99
CA THR A 505 -0.88 20.98 55.99
C THR A 505 -1.32 20.86 57.46
N THR A 506 -2.60 21.02 57.79
CA THR A 506 -3.16 20.72 59.12
C THR A 506 -3.63 19.27 59.29
N HIS A 507 -3.50 18.46 58.24
CA HIS A 507 -3.97 17.09 58.14
C HIS A 507 -2.79 16.20 57.77
N HIS A 508 -1.96 15.89 58.77
CA HIS A 508 -0.72 15.15 58.58
C HIS A 508 -0.95 13.77 57.95
N GLY A 509 -2.06 13.08 58.25
CA GLY A 509 -2.37 11.79 57.61
C GLY A 509 -2.55 11.93 56.09
N LEU A 510 -3.41 12.87 55.65
CA LEU A 510 -3.58 13.20 54.22
C LEU A 510 -2.25 13.65 53.57
N MET A 511 -1.42 14.41 54.30
CA MET A 511 -0.10 14.80 53.83
C MET A 511 0.87 13.62 53.70
N ASP A 512 0.87 12.68 54.66
CA ASP A 512 1.71 11.48 54.61
C ASP A 512 1.34 10.60 53.40
N THR A 513 0.04 10.52 53.04
CA THR A 513 -0.43 9.82 51.82
C THR A 513 0.00 10.54 50.54
N ILE A 514 -0.17 11.87 50.45
CA ILE A 514 0.33 12.68 49.31
C ILE A 514 1.84 12.54 49.16
N ASP A 515 2.59 12.58 50.26
CA ASP A 515 4.06 12.48 50.27
C ASP A 515 4.58 11.07 49.96
N ALA A 516 3.71 10.04 50.02
CA ALA A 516 4.02 8.68 49.58
C ALA A 516 3.76 8.45 48.08
N ALA A 517 2.77 9.14 47.49
CA ALA A 517 2.42 9.03 46.07
C ALA A 517 3.17 10.04 45.16
N ALA A 518 3.59 11.18 45.71
CA ALA A 518 4.26 12.24 44.94
C ALA A 518 5.75 11.94 44.63
N PRO A 519 6.30 12.44 43.51
CA PRO A 519 5.68 13.36 42.57
C PRO A 519 4.75 12.64 41.57
N PHE A 520 3.55 13.19 41.39
CA PHE A 520 2.62 12.70 40.37
C PHE A 520 3.20 12.93 38.96
N SER A 521 2.97 11.99 38.05
CA SER A 521 3.40 12.05 36.65
C SER A 521 2.44 12.84 35.75
N THR A 522 1.15 12.90 36.11
CA THR A 522 0.13 13.66 35.36
C THR A 522 0.55 15.13 35.16
N PRO A 523 0.58 15.62 33.91
CA PRO A 523 0.81 17.03 33.61
C PRO A 523 -0.13 17.95 34.38
N ALA A 524 0.43 18.90 35.13
CA ALA A 524 -0.31 19.79 36.02
C ALA A 524 0.01 21.26 35.77
N MET A 525 -1.02 22.11 35.87
CA MET A 525 -0.93 23.57 35.85
C MET A 525 -1.40 24.13 37.19
N ILE A 526 -0.56 24.96 37.81
CA ILE A 526 -0.86 25.64 39.08
C ILE A 526 -1.05 27.12 38.79
N PHE A 527 -2.27 27.63 38.94
CA PHE A 527 -2.58 29.05 38.78
C PHE A 527 -2.69 29.74 40.14
N SER A 528 -2.05 30.90 40.28
CA SER A 528 -2.17 31.75 41.48
C SER A 528 -2.33 33.23 41.12
N GLY A 529 -3.25 33.91 41.81
CA GLY A 529 -3.43 35.35 41.72
C GLY A 529 -2.57 36.11 42.73
N GLU A 530 -1.68 36.99 42.28
CA GLU A 530 -0.77 37.75 43.15
C GLU A 530 -1.48 38.71 44.12
N ASN A 531 -2.76 39.03 43.87
CA ASN A 531 -3.60 39.83 44.74
C ASN A 531 -4.34 38.99 45.81
N ASP A 532 -4.23 37.65 45.78
CA ASP A 532 -4.66 36.78 46.86
C ASP A 532 -3.66 36.78 48.02
N ALA A 533 -3.83 37.73 48.93
CA ALA A 533 -3.04 37.85 50.15
C ALA A 533 -3.26 36.71 51.18
N SER A 534 -4.00 35.65 50.87
CA SER A 534 -4.28 34.52 51.77
C SER A 534 -3.64 33.20 51.33
N PHE A 535 -3.59 32.90 50.02
CA PHE A 535 -3.11 31.60 49.53
C PHE A 535 -1.94 31.65 48.52
N LYS A 536 -1.62 32.81 47.92
CA LYS A 536 -0.63 32.87 46.83
C LYS A 536 0.75 32.29 47.17
N ASP A 537 1.23 32.51 48.40
CA ASP A 537 2.55 32.04 48.86
C ASP A 537 2.58 30.50 49.11
N LEU A 538 1.46 29.80 48.94
CA LEU A 538 1.31 28.36 49.14
C LEU A 538 1.34 27.54 47.83
N ALA A 539 1.05 28.18 46.69
CA ALA A 539 1.04 27.53 45.38
C ALA A 539 2.38 26.83 45.02
N PRO A 540 3.58 27.40 45.29
CA PRO A 540 4.84 26.74 44.97
C PRO A 540 5.11 25.45 45.75
N ALA A 541 4.44 25.23 46.90
CA ALA A 541 4.53 23.98 47.64
C ALA A 541 3.62 22.88 47.05
N LEU A 542 2.51 23.28 46.43
CA LEU A 542 1.59 22.40 45.70
C LEU A 542 2.20 21.96 44.36
N ALA A 543 2.82 22.88 43.62
CA ALA A 543 3.57 22.61 42.39
C ALA A 543 4.63 21.50 42.56
N GLN A 544 5.37 21.54 43.66
CA GLN A 544 6.39 20.53 44.03
C GLN A 544 5.86 19.11 44.26
N LYS A 545 4.55 18.86 44.12
CA LYS A 545 3.95 17.51 44.13
C LYS A 545 3.76 16.92 42.73
N PHE A 546 4.07 17.66 41.66
CA PHE A 546 3.93 17.21 40.27
C PHE A 546 5.27 17.25 39.54
N THR A 547 5.43 16.37 38.55
CA THR A 547 6.65 16.27 37.75
C THR A 547 6.64 17.32 36.65
N GLY A 548 7.23 18.50 36.93
CA GLY A 548 7.43 19.55 35.93
C GLY A 548 6.18 20.38 35.61
N SER A 549 5.50 20.91 36.64
CA SER A 549 4.27 21.68 36.46
C SER A 549 4.42 23.03 35.73
N LEU A 550 3.33 23.45 35.08
CA LEU A 550 3.18 24.79 34.52
C LEU A 550 2.69 25.77 35.61
N ASP A 551 3.63 26.50 36.21
CA ASP A 551 3.36 27.44 37.30
C ASP A 551 3.03 28.85 36.77
N LEU A 552 1.79 29.30 36.96
CA LEU A 552 1.25 30.56 36.42
C LEU A 552 0.91 31.57 37.54
N HIS A 553 1.53 32.74 37.48
CA HIS A 553 1.47 33.78 38.52
C HIS A 553 0.83 35.08 37.98
N SER A 554 -0.50 35.10 37.94
CA SER A 554 -1.26 36.25 37.43
C SER A 554 -1.07 37.48 38.32
N GLN A 555 -0.61 38.58 37.70
CA GLN A 555 -0.51 39.89 38.35
C GLN A 555 -1.87 40.57 38.54
N THR A 556 -2.91 40.09 37.85
CA THR A 556 -4.25 40.68 37.77
C THR A 556 -5.27 39.99 38.66
N ALA A 557 -5.18 38.67 38.84
CA ALA A 557 -6.14 37.90 39.62
C ALA A 557 -5.94 38.05 41.14
N GLY A 558 -7.04 37.88 41.87
CA GLY A 558 -7.06 37.57 43.31
C GLY A 558 -7.52 36.14 43.53
N HIS A 559 -8.27 35.89 44.62
CA HIS A 559 -8.88 34.59 44.89
C HIS A 559 -10.14 34.40 44.00
N HIS A 560 -9.91 34.09 42.72
CA HIS A 560 -10.88 33.70 41.70
C HIS A 560 -10.15 33.01 40.53
N LEU A 561 -10.89 32.30 39.67
CA LEU A 561 -10.39 31.79 38.39
C LEU A 561 -9.99 32.94 37.44
N PRO A 562 -9.07 32.73 36.49
CA PRO A 562 -8.69 33.75 35.49
C PRO A 562 -9.90 34.25 34.70
N TYR A 563 -9.85 35.50 34.23
CA TYR A 563 -10.84 36.03 33.28
C TYR A 563 -10.30 35.99 31.86
N ASP A 564 -11.18 36.19 30.87
CA ASP A 564 -10.86 36.29 29.43
C ASP A 564 -9.67 37.24 29.09
N ASN A 565 -9.45 38.24 29.94
CA ASN A 565 -8.43 39.27 29.82
C ASN A 565 -7.18 39.07 30.71
N ASP A 566 -7.05 37.92 31.39
CA ASP A 566 -5.86 37.62 32.19
C ASP A 566 -4.63 37.36 31.31
N GLN A 567 -3.46 37.82 31.75
CA GLN A 567 -2.20 37.70 30.99
C GLN A 567 -1.80 36.25 30.65
N HIS A 568 -2.33 35.25 31.38
CA HIS A 568 -2.07 33.83 31.16
C HIS A 568 -3.23 33.08 30.48
N PHE A 569 -4.35 33.72 30.15
CA PHE A 569 -5.57 33.01 29.72
C PHE A 569 -5.31 32.08 28.52
N ASN A 570 -4.66 32.55 27.47
CA ASN A 570 -4.32 31.71 26.31
C ASN A 570 -3.37 30.56 26.65
N GLN A 571 -2.42 30.75 27.58
CA GLN A 571 -1.49 29.69 27.99
C GLN A 571 -2.21 28.57 28.77
N ILE A 572 -3.29 28.92 29.46
CA ILE A 572 -4.18 27.96 30.15
C ILE A 572 -4.97 27.16 29.11
N LEU A 573 -5.51 27.81 28.06
CA LEU A 573 -6.18 27.11 26.96
C LEU A 573 -5.22 26.14 26.25
N SER A 574 -4.00 26.61 25.90
CA SER A 574 -2.98 25.75 25.26
C SER A 574 -2.55 24.58 26.14
N PHE A 575 -2.48 24.73 27.46
CA PHE A 575 -2.20 23.62 28.38
C PHE A 575 -3.32 22.58 28.41
N ILE A 576 -4.58 23.03 28.41
CA ILE A 576 -5.77 22.16 28.43
C ILE A 576 -5.92 21.40 27.10
N ARG A 577 -5.55 22.02 25.98
CA ARG A 577 -5.71 21.48 24.62
C ARG A 577 -4.46 20.81 24.04
N ALA A 578 -3.35 20.80 24.77
CA ALA A 578 -2.13 20.11 24.35
C ALA A 578 -2.44 18.64 24.06
N GLY A 579 -2.23 18.18 22.82
CA GLY A 579 -2.58 16.83 22.38
C GLY A 579 -4.06 16.60 22.03
N ILE A 580 -4.90 17.65 21.91
CA ILE A 580 -6.29 17.53 21.42
C ILE A 580 -6.79 18.69 20.55
N GLU A 581 -6.04 19.79 20.34
CA GLU A 581 -6.38 20.67 19.22
C GLU A 581 -6.39 19.82 17.94
N PRO A 582 -7.38 19.96 17.04
CA PRO A 582 -7.30 19.39 15.71
C PRO A 582 -6.05 19.96 15.04
N TYR A 583 -5.04 19.12 14.88
CA TYR A 583 -3.77 19.50 14.27
C TYR A 583 -4.03 20.14 12.90
N ASP A 584 -3.62 21.39 12.72
CA ASP A 584 -3.65 22.04 11.42
C ASP A 584 -2.36 21.65 10.68
N PRO A 585 -2.43 20.95 9.53
CA PRO A 585 -1.24 20.56 8.78
C PRO A 585 -0.35 21.72 8.35
N VAL A 586 -0.85 22.96 8.38
CA VAL A 586 -0.05 24.19 8.21
C VAL A 586 1.01 24.35 9.32
N ASP A 587 0.75 23.93 10.55
CA ASP A 587 1.65 24.16 11.69
C ASP A 587 2.95 23.34 11.64
N SER A 588 3.03 22.30 10.80
CA SER A 588 4.31 21.59 10.54
C SER A 588 5.34 22.44 9.77
N TRP A 589 4.91 23.43 9.00
CA TRP A 589 5.78 24.11 8.04
C TRP A 589 6.68 25.15 8.69
N TYR A 590 7.97 25.05 8.40
CA TYR A 590 8.99 26.00 8.82
C TYR A 590 9.05 27.21 7.89
N CYS A 591 9.71 28.28 8.35
CA CYS A 591 10.05 29.45 7.53
C CYS A 591 8.85 30.25 6.95
N GLN A 592 7.64 30.04 7.47
CA GLN A 592 6.42 30.69 7.00
C GLN A 592 6.54 32.22 6.97
N ASP A 593 5.96 32.88 5.95
CA ASP A 593 5.96 34.33 5.76
C ASP A 593 7.37 34.98 5.79
N GLY A 594 8.40 34.25 5.34
CA GLY A 594 9.78 34.72 5.30
C GLY A 594 10.41 34.90 6.68
N THR A 595 9.95 34.14 7.68
CA THR A 595 10.50 34.14 9.05
C THR A 595 11.72 33.23 9.22
N GLY A 596 12.08 32.46 8.20
CA GLY A 596 13.16 31.47 8.26
C GLY A 596 14.55 32.05 8.56
N PRO A 597 15.49 31.21 9.04
CA PRO A 597 16.85 31.63 9.37
C PRO A 597 17.66 32.03 8.12
N TRP A 598 18.78 32.73 8.37
CA TRP A 598 19.77 33.06 7.35
C TRP A 598 20.78 31.93 7.22
N VAL A 599 20.85 31.32 6.05
CA VAL A 599 21.68 30.14 5.77
C VAL A 599 22.71 30.41 4.68
N LYS A 600 23.75 29.57 4.60
CA LYS A 600 24.92 29.75 3.75
C LYS A 600 25.20 28.52 2.87
N ASP A 601 25.39 28.75 1.57
CA ASP A 601 26.10 27.80 0.69
C ASP A 601 27.61 27.95 0.91
N PHE A 602 28.22 26.99 1.59
CA PHE A 602 29.64 27.03 1.93
C PHE A 602 30.58 26.95 0.71
N ASN A 603 30.07 26.55 -0.46
CA ASN A 603 30.84 26.48 -1.70
C ASN A 603 30.80 27.78 -2.55
N GLY A 604 30.00 28.77 -2.18
CA GLY A 604 29.69 29.90 -3.05
C GLY A 604 30.61 31.15 -2.94
N ASP A 605 31.69 31.11 -2.15
CA ASP A 605 32.51 32.29 -1.79
C ASP A 605 33.35 32.84 -2.98
N GLY A 606 32.67 33.59 -3.87
CA GLY A 606 33.25 34.24 -5.05
C GLY A 606 32.44 34.08 -6.36
N ASN A 607 31.33 33.35 -6.35
CA ASN A 607 30.56 33.00 -7.55
C ASN A 607 29.42 34.00 -7.87
N GLY A 608 29.07 34.11 -9.15
CA GLY A 608 28.40 35.29 -9.72
C GLY A 608 26.86 35.27 -9.82
N TYR A 609 26.16 34.79 -8.80
CA TYR A 609 24.68 34.78 -8.75
C TYR A 609 24.12 35.80 -7.73
N THR A 610 22.79 35.96 -7.69
CA THR A 610 22.08 37.01 -6.93
C THR A 610 21.93 36.68 -5.44
N ALA A 611 23.04 36.39 -4.75
CA ALA A 611 23.02 36.10 -3.33
C ALA A 611 22.57 37.29 -2.48
N ASN A 612 21.87 37.00 -1.38
CA ASN A 612 21.53 38.01 -0.39
C ASN A 612 22.79 38.40 0.39
N SER A 613 22.99 39.70 0.61
CA SER A 613 24.14 40.24 1.37
C SER A 613 23.75 40.83 2.73
N ASN A 614 22.48 40.77 3.11
CA ASN A 614 22.01 41.19 4.42
C ASN A 614 22.37 40.16 5.52
N GLY A 615 22.41 38.87 5.18
CA GLY A 615 22.86 37.78 6.07
C GLY A 615 24.30 37.94 6.59
N VAL A 616 25.15 38.72 5.91
CA VAL A 616 26.49 39.14 6.41
C VAL A 616 26.40 40.03 7.67
N SER A 617 25.19 40.37 8.13
CA SER A 617 24.93 41.20 9.31
C SER A 617 23.88 40.62 10.29
N SER A 618 23.38 39.40 10.05
CA SER A 618 22.53 38.68 11.02
C SER A 618 23.34 38.16 12.21
N ALA A 619 22.67 37.75 13.28
CA ALA A 619 23.31 36.95 14.32
C ALA A 619 23.67 35.57 13.73
N GLY A 620 24.92 35.11 13.93
CA GLY A 620 25.48 33.96 13.22
C GLY A 620 26.18 34.31 11.89
N GLY A 621 25.91 35.47 11.29
CA GLY A 621 26.39 35.94 9.97
C GLY A 621 27.91 36.12 9.83
N GLY A 622 28.66 35.02 9.85
CA GLY A 622 30.13 34.99 9.86
C GLY A 622 30.78 35.03 8.47
N GLY A 623 31.25 36.22 8.06
CA GLY A 623 32.23 36.38 6.98
C GLY A 623 31.65 36.62 5.58
N SER A 624 32.49 36.43 4.56
CA SER A 624 32.03 36.42 3.16
C SER A 624 31.34 35.12 2.81
N GLY A 625 30.52 35.19 1.77
CA GLY A 625 29.76 34.09 1.21
C GLY A 625 28.38 34.55 0.74
N PRO A 626 27.70 33.71 -0.04
CA PRO A 626 26.31 33.92 -0.40
C PRO A 626 25.42 33.46 0.75
N TRP A 627 24.56 34.36 1.22
CA TRP A 627 23.53 34.06 2.19
C TRP A 627 22.18 33.97 1.48
N PHE A 628 21.33 33.10 2.00
CA PHE A 628 19.94 32.91 1.59
C PHE A 628 19.04 32.97 2.83
N GLN A 629 17.74 33.08 2.61
CA GLN A 629 16.75 32.93 3.67
C GLN A 629 15.76 31.84 3.24
N CYS A 630 15.48 30.90 4.13
CA CYS A 630 14.40 29.93 3.95
C CYS A 630 13.05 30.66 3.97
N GLU A 631 12.17 30.39 3.00
CA GLU A 631 10.85 31.04 2.87
C GLU A 631 9.80 30.05 2.33
N VAL A 632 8.69 29.96 3.07
CA VAL A 632 7.52 29.12 2.75
C VAL A 632 6.24 29.95 2.91
N SER A 633 5.22 29.63 2.13
CA SER A 633 3.85 30.17 2.20
C SER A 633 2.88 29.00 2.03
N VAL A 634 1.89 28.86 2.92
CA VAL A 634 0.93 27.75 2.90
C VAL A 634 -0.49 28.28 2.83
N THR A 635 -1.31 27.75 1.92
CA THR A 635 -2.74 28.09 1.81
C THR A 635 -3.60 26.84 1.64
N ILE A 636 -4.65 26.72 2.45
CA ILE A 636 -5.64 25.64 2.29
C ILE A 636 -6.72 26.08 1.30
N GLN A 637 -6.93 25.29 0.24
CA GLN A 637 -7.95 25.51 -0.79
C GLN A 637 -8.55 24.15 -1.19
N ASN A 638 -9.88 24.05 -1.33
CA ASN A 638 -10.58 22.83 -1.78
C ASN A 638 -10.32 21.51 -1.00
N ASN A 639 -9.84 21.57 0.26
CA ASN A 639 -9.35 20.42 1.04
C ASN A 639 -7.95 19.92 0.62
N GLU A 640 -7.20 20.77 -0.07
CA GLU A 640 -5.79 20.60 -0.43
C GLU A 640 -4.97 21.69 0.26
N MET A 641 -3.75 21.34 0.67
CA MET A 641 -2.72 22.25 1.13
C MET A 641 -1.87 22.65 -0.09
N ILE A 642 -1.90 23.93 -0.46
CA ILE A 642 -1.05 24.48 -1.51
C ILE A 642 0.11 25.21 -0.83
N VAL A 643 1.32 24.73 -1.08
CA VAL A 643 2.58 25.25 -0.53
C VAL A 643 3.38 25.92 -1.64
N GLU A 644 3.81 27.15 -1.40
CA GLU A 644 4.80 27.87 -2.20
C GLU A 644 6.09 27.98 -1.40
N SER A 645 7.24 27.66 -1.99
CA SER A 645 8.56 27.78 -1.32
C SER A 645 9.64 28.28 -2.26
N ASN A 646 10.75 28.77 -1.71
CA ASN A 646 11.91 29.22 -2.50
C ASN A 646 13.03 28.17 -2.65
N GLY A 647 12.82 26.95 -2.17
CA GLY A 647 13.75 25.82 -2.30
C GLY A 647 15.02 25.90 -1.45
N ILE A 648 15.10 26.82 -0.48
CA ILE A 648 16.24 27.01 0.41
C ILE A 648 15.95 26.33 1.77
N PRO A 649 16.81 25.43 2.27
CA PRO A 649 16.60 24.78 3.56
C PRO A 649 16.78 25.74 4.74
N ASN A 650 16.27 25.36 5.91
CA ASN A 650 16.41 26.13 7.16
C ASN A 650 17.79 25.98 7.84
N HIS A 651 18.76 25.31 7.23
CA HIS A 651 20.11 25.12 7.75
C HIS A 651 21.19 25.44 6.69
N ASP A 652 22.43 25.66 7.15
CA ASP A 652 23.60 25.82 6.26
C ASP A 652 23.87 24.53 5.45
N PHE A 653 24.43 24.65 4.25
CA PHE A 653 24.57 23.50 3.34
C PHE A 653 25.79 23.57 2.39
N LEU A 654 26.04 22.44 1.71
CA LEU A 654 27.10 22.25 0.72
C LEU A 654 26.51 21.89 -0.65
N SER A 655 26.81 22.72 -1.66
CA SER A 655 26.50 22.41 -3.07
C SER A 655 27.44 21.34 -3.66
N THR A 656 27.13 20.78 -4.84
CA THR A 656 28.05 19.86 -5.55
C THR A 656 29.31 20.53 -6.11
N MET A 657 30.29 19.73 -6.53
CA MET A 657 31.48 20.16 -7.31
C MET A 657 31.16 20.64 -8.75
N GLY A 658 29.99 21.24 -8.97
CA GLY A 658 29.56 21.91 -10.21
C GLY A 658 29.18 23.40 -10.05
N CYS A 659 29.14 23.90 -8.80
CA CYS A 659 28.64 25.20 -8.35
C CYS A 659 27.11 25.34 -8.16
N CYS A 660 26.77 25.46 -6.88
CA CYS A 660 25.90 26.48 -6.29
C CYS A 660 24.38 26.39 -6.50
N ALA A 661 23.65 26.39 -5.39
CA ALA A 661 22.19 26.49 -5.37
C ALA A 661 21.69 27.91 -5.72
N PRO A 662 20.70 28.06 -6.62
CA PRO A 662 19.85 29.24 -6.70
C PRO A 662 18.62 29.11 -5.80
N GLU A 663 18.09 30.25 -5.33
CA GLU A 663 16.67 30.36 -4.94
C GLU A 663 15.79 29.96 -6.15
N LYS A 664 14.72 29.21 -5.90
CA LYS A 664 13.87 28.64 -6.95
C LYS A 664 12.45 28.45 -6.45
N ASP A 665 11.54 29.22 -7.03
CA ASP A 665 10.11 29.17 -6.70
C ASP A 665 9.52 27.79 -7.05
N PHE A 666 8.99 27.10 -6.05
CA PHE A 666 8.24 25.85 -6.17
C PHE A 666 6.77 26.05 -5.81
N THR A 667 5.88 25.23 -6.36
CA THR A 667 4.50 25.11 -5.90
C THR A 667 4.13 23.64 -5.78
N THR A 668 3.69 23.20 -4.61
CA THR A 668 3.28 21.81 -4.34
C THR A 668 1.90 21.75 -3.72
N THR A 669 1.18 20.67 -4.00
CA THR A 669 -0.21 20.46 -3.56
C THR A 669 -0.33 19.11 -2.86
N PHE A 670 -0.91 19.09 -1.65
CA PHE A 670 -1.09 17.87 -0.84
C PHE A 670 -2.56 17.73 -0.43
N PRO A 671 -3.22 16.58 -0.61
CA PRO A 671 -4.58 16.38 -0.11
C PRO A 671 -4.57 16.27 1.42
N LEU A 672 -5.37 17.10 2.11
CA LEU A 672 -5.46 17.10 3.59
C LEU A 672 -6.20 15.88 4.16
N ASN A 673 -6.89 15.13 3.31
CA ASN A 673 -7.51 13.85 3.62
C ASN A 673 -6.96 12.83 2.59
N PRO A 674 -5.75 12.30 2.79
CA PRO A 674 -5.17 11.30 1.90
C PRO A 674 -6.02 10.02 1.90
N VAL A 675 -6.03 9.32 0.76
CA VAL A 675 -6.85 8.12 0.53
C VAL A 675 -5.97 7.03 -0.04
N ASN A 676 -5.91 5.87 0.63
CA ASN A 676 -5.21 4.68 0.15
C ASN A 676 -5.56 4.40 -1.32
N ASP A 677 -4.56 4.09 -2.15
CA ASP A 677 -4.85 3.49 -3.45
C ASP A 677 -5.43 2.08 -3.25
N THR A 678 -6.35 1.70 -4.12
CA THR A 678 -7.02 0.39 -4.15
C THR A 678 -7.27 -0.07 -5.59
N THR A 679 -6.69 0.63 -6.58
CA THR A 679 -6.92 0.40 -8.01
C THR A 679 -6.01 -0.68 -8.57
N GLY A 680 -4.72 -0.63 -8.23
CA GLY A 680 -3.75 -1.69 -8.54
C GLY A 680 -3.42 -1.84 -10.03
N GLY A 681 -2.44 -2.70 -10.31
CA GLY A 681 -1.91 -2.87 -11.66
C GLY A 681 -0.99 -1.72 -12.11
N HIS A 682 -0.43 -0.96 -11.16
CA HIS A 682 0.54 0.10 -11.42
C HIS A 682 1.82 -0.46 -12.07
N ASP A 683 2.63 0.43 -12.66
CA ASP A 683 3.99 0.09 -13.07
C ASP A 683 4.80 -0.31 -11.83
N THR A 684 5.62 -1.36 -11.94
CA THR A 684 6.44 -1.93 -10.86
C THR A 684 7.92 -1.68 -11.05
N THR A 685 8.34 -1.04 -12.15
CA THR A 685 9.75 -0.91 -12.57
C THR A 685 10.65 -0.38 -11.45
N ASN A 686 10.15 0.58 -10.67
CA ASN A 686 10.91 1.30 -9.63
C ASN A 686 10.68 0.76 -8.21
N CYS A 687 9.64 -0.05 -8.00
CA CYS A 687 9.23 -0.55 -6.69
C CYS A 687 8.70 -2.00 -6.76
N PRO A 688 9.50 -2.98 -7.24
CA PRO A 688 9.01 -4.33 -7.57
C PRO A 688 8.35 -5.05 -6.39
N ALA A 689 8.74 -4.74 -5.15
CA ALA A 689 8.13 -5.27 -3.92
C ALA A 689 6.63 -4.92 -3.76
N SER A 690 6.15 -3.83 -4.36
CA SER A 690 4.72 -3.49 -4.38
C SER A 690 3.88 -4.48 -5.18
N ALA A 691 4.48 -5.23 -6.10
CA ALA A 691 3.79 -6.09 -7.07
C ALA A 691 2.62 -5.38 -7.80
N GLY A 692 2.68 -4.06 -7.93
CA GLY A 692 1.67 -3.23 -8.59
C GLY A 692 0.48 -2.90 -7.69
N ARG A 693 0.59 -3.04 -6.36
CA ARG A 693 -0.39 -2.54 -5.38
C ARG A 693 -0.46 -1.01 -5.34
N TRP A 694 0.68 -0.36 -5.53
CA TRP A 694 0.93 1.07 -5.24
C TRP A 694 1.61 1.75 -6.43
N GLU A 695 1.43 3.06 -6.61
CA GLU A 695 2.16 3.82 -7.64
C GLU A 695 3.61 4.03 -7.20
N CYS A 696 4.59 3.50 -7.94
CA CYS A 696 5.99 3.73 -7.62
C CYS A 696 6.38 5.21 -7.75
N VAL A 697 7.25 5.68 -6.86
CA VAL A 697 7.83 7.02 -7.00
C VAL A 697 8.92 7.00 -8.10
N PRO A 698 9.18 8.12 -8.80
CA PRO A 698 10.31 8.21 -9.71
C PRO A 698 11.64 8.11 -8.94
N ASP A 699 12.57 7.27 -9.40
CA ASP A 699 13.90 7.12 -8.76
C ASP A 699 14.66 8.45 -8.77
N ARG A 700 14.39 9.27 -9.79
CA ARG A 700 15.06 10.54 -10.06
C ARG A 700 14.10 11.72 -10.04
N GLY A 701 14.38 12.67 -9.16
CA GLY A 701 13.60 13.89 -9.00
C GLY A 701 12.71 13.85 -7.77
N THR A 702 11.89 14.89 -7.61
CA THR A 702 11.10 15.10 -6.38
C THR A 702 10.00 14.06 -6.21
N VAL A 703 9.88 13.53 -4.99
CA VAL A 703 8.84 12.57 -4.54
C VAL A 703 8.02 13.12 -3.37
N ALA A 704 8.57 14.10 -2.65
CA ALA A 704 7.97 14.74 -1.50
C ALA A 704 8.56 16.16 -1.31
N MET A 705 7.98 16.94 -0.40
CA MET A 705 8.53 18.23 0.04
C MET A 705 8.83 18.18 1.54
N SER A 706 10.03 18.59 1.95
CA SER A 706 10.34 18.73 3.37
C SER A 706 9.65 19.97 3.97
N VAL A 707 9.40 19.99 5.27
CA VAL A 707 8.66 21.08 5.94
C VAL A 707 9.36 22.45 5.91
N ASN A 708 10.65 22.53 5.53
CA ASN A 708 11.33 23.80 5.29
C ASN A 708 11.20 24.31 3.84
N GLY A 709 10.48 23.58 2.98
CA GLY A 709 10.27 23.95 1.58
C GLY A 709 11.38 23.53 0.61
N ALA A 710 12.38 22.74 1.04
CA ALA A 710 13.33 22.10 0.14
C ALA A 710 12.80 20.72 -0.34
N PRO A 711 12.89 20.39 -1.64
CA PRO A 711 12.47 19.11 -2.19
C PRO A 711 13.14 17.89 -1.54
N ILE A 712 12.39 16.80 -1.44
CA ILE A 712 12.89 15.45 -1.15
C ILE A 712 12.86 14.66 -2.46
N PHE A 713 13.99 14.06 -2.83
CA PHE A 713 14.15 13.29 -4.06
C PHE A 713 14.05 11.78 -3.83
N GLY A 714 13.76 11.04 -4.91
CA GLY A 714 14.01 9.60 -4.98
C GLY A 714 15.52 9.28 -4.91
N PRO A 715 15.90 8.00 -4.74
CA PRO A 715 17.27 7.61 -4.38
C PRO A 715 18.35 7.93 -5.43
N GLU A 716 18.02 8.12 -6.71
CA GLU A 716 18.99 8.38 -7.77
C GLU A 716 19.22 9.87 -8.08
N GLU A 717 20.45 10.25 -8.42
CA GLU A 717 20.73 11.51 -9.14
C GLU A 717 21.83 11.37 -10.20
N GLY A 718 21.77 12.24 -11.22
CA GLY A 718 22.61 12.20 -12.40
C GLY A 718 22.42 10.93 -13.21
N PRO A 719 23.38 10.58 -14.07
CA PRO A 719 23.55 9.21 -14.53
C PRO A 719 24.34 8.40 -13.49
N GLY A 720 24.05 8.53 -12.18
CA GLY A 720 24.94 8.13 -11.10
C GLY A 720 24.46 7.00 -10.17
N GLY A 721 23.27 6.44 -10.41
CA GLY A 721 22.65 5.48 -9.49
C GLY A 721 22.27 6.11 -8.14
N ASP A 722 22.06 5.23 -7.14
CA ASP A 722 21.72 5.58 -5.76
C ASP A 722 22.77 6.53 -5.15
N ALA A 723 22.38 7.77 -4.93
CA ALA A 723 23.26 8.84 -4.48
C ALA A 723 23.77 8.64 -3.04
N VAL A 724 23.01 7.91 -2.21
CA VAL A 724 23.23 7.74 -0.77
C VAL A 724 24.07 6.52 -0.49
N ALA A 725 23.75 5.38 -1.11
CA ALA A 725 24.60 4.20 -1.08
C ALA A 725 25.97 4.48 -1.71
N LEU A 726 26.04 5.35 -2.73
CA LEU A 726 27.32 5.85 -3.25
C LEU A 726 28.07 6.72 -2.22
N HIS A 727 27.36 7.62 -1.51
CA HIS A 727 27.96 8.47 -0.47
C HIS A 727 28.53 7.67 0.71
N PHE A 728 27.93 6.52 1.05
CA PHE A 728 28.40 5.62 2.11
C PHE A 728 29.31 4.48 1.61
N ASP A 729 29.88 4.57 0.40
CA ASP A 729 30.83 3.59 -0.16
C ASP A 729 30.27 2.16 -0.32
N TYR A 730 28.97 1.99 -0.63
CA TYR A 730 28.36 0.66 -0.81
C TYR A 730 28.67 0.03 -2.19
N PHE A 731 28.77 0.86 -3.24
CA PHE A 731 29.04 0.46 -4.63
C PHE A 731 29.97 1.46 -5.33
N ASN A 732 30.43 1.11 -6.54
CA ASN A 732 31.31 1.97 -7.36
C ASN A 732 30.54 2.56 -8.55
N GLU A 733 30.57 3.89 -8.71
CA GLU A 733 29.99 4.62 -9.86
C GLU A 733 31.10 5.21 -10.76
N ASP A 734 30.99 5.07 -12.08
CA ASP A 734 32.03 5.50 -13.05
C ASP A 734 31.57 6.51 -14.14
N ARG A 735 30.27 6.77 -14.26
CA ARG A 735 29.65 7.74 -15.18
C ARG A 735 29.70 9.16 -14.60
N GLN A 736 29.13 9.35 -13.41
CA GLN A 736 29.12 10.63 -12.69
C GLN A 736 29.00 10.40 -11.17
N PRO A 737 30.10 10.55 -10.38
CA PRO A 737 30.02 10.44 -8.94
C PRO A 737 29.18 11.58 -8.34
N ILE A 738 28.17 11.23 -7.57
CA ILE A 738 27.39 12.18 -6.76
C ILE A 738 28.14 12.45 -5.46
N VAL A 739 28.15 13.73 -5.04
CA VAL A 739 28.63 14.15 -3.73
C VAL A 739 27.46 14.77 -2.99
N LEU A 740 27.09 14.17 -1.87
CA LEU A 740 26.11 14.68 -0.92
C LEU A 740 26.83 15.49 0.19
N GLY A 741 26.15 16.50 0.70
CA GLY A 741 26.64 17.42 1.73
C GLY A 741 26.15 17.07 3.13
N TRP A 742 26.10 18.07 4.02
CA TRP A 742 25.41 17.93 5.31
C TRP A 742 23.93 17.59 5.11
N CYS A 743 23.35 16.89 6.09
CA CYS A 743 22.01 16.29 5.98
C CYS A 743 21.87 15.31 4.80
N THR A 744 23.00 14.90 4.19
CA THR A 744 23.05 14.03 3.01
C THR A 744 22.13 14.55 1.88
N GLY A 745 22.01 15.88 1.78
CA GLY A 745 21.37 16.62 0.70
C GLY A 745 22.41 17.45 -0.06
N HIS A 746 22.07 17.97 -1.23
CA HIS A 746 23.00 18.74 -2.06
C HIS A 746 22.32 19.69 -3.03
N SER A 747 23.09 20.33 -3.92
CA SER A 747 22.54 21.08 -5.04
C SER A 747 23.07 20.64 -6.41
N ALA A 748 22.14 20.31 -7.29
CA ALA A 748 22.35 19.97 -8.70
C ALA A 748 22.26 21.21 -9.63
N GLY A 749 22.90 22.32 -9.24
CA GLY A 749 22.97 23.55 -10.05
C GLY A 749 21.59 24.15 -10.32
N GLN A 750 21.11 24.10 -11.57
CA GLN A 750 19.76 24.60 -11.91
C GLN A 750 18.62 23.76 -11.30
N GLY A 751 18.93 22.62 -10.68
CA GLY A 751 17.97 21.84 -9.88
C GLY A 751 17.47 22.55 -8.62
N GLY A 752 18.25 23.44 -8.01
CA GLY A 752 18.01 23.91 -6.62
C GLY A 752 18.79 23.05 -5.60
N TYR A 753 18.50 23.21 -4.32
CA TYR A 753 18.91 22.28 -3.25
C TYR A 753 17.82 21.20 -3.05
N HIS A 754 18.19 19.99 -2.61
CA HIS A 754 17.26 18.91 -2.24
C HIS A 754 17.91 17.86 -1.34
N TYR A 755 17.09 17.08 -0.62
CA TYR A 755 17.52 15.96 0.21
C TYR A 755 17.44 14.61 -0.52
N HIS A 756 18.37 13.72 -0.21
CA HIS A 756 18.36 12.30 -0.64
C HIS A 756 18.20 11.30 0.51
N TYR A 757 18.53 11.70 1.75
CA TYR A 757 18.54 10.79 2.90
C TYR A 757 18.03 11.39 4.20
N ASP A 758 18.69 12.42 4.75
CA ASP A 758 18.45 12.82 6.14
C ASP A 758 17.82 14.22 6.25
N ALA A 759 16.49 14.29 6.14
CA ALA A 759 15.75 15.50 6.48
C ALA A 759 15.40 15.63 7.98
N ASN A 760 15.88 14.74 8.86
CA ASN A 760 15.72 14.90 10.32
C ASN A 760 16.48 16.13 10.83
N CYS A 761 17.59 16.49 10.18
CA CYS A 761 18.43 17.63 10.54
C CYS A 761 17.69 18.98 10.53
N VAL A 762 16.53 19.07 9.86
CA VAL A 762 15.64 20.24 9.84
C VAL A 762 15.25 20.68 11.26
N TYR A 763 15.22 19.74 12.21
CA TYR A 763 14.89 19.98 13.63
C TYR A 763 16.11 20.09 14.55
N TRP A 764 17.33 20.00 14.02
CA TRP A 764 18.55 20.04 14.84
C TRP A 764 19.08 21.47 15.02
N GLU A 765 19.03 21.96 16.26
CA GLU A 765 19.67 23.23 16.65
C GLU A 765 21.10 22.98 17.18
N PRO A 766 22.14 23.67 16.66
CA PRO A 766 23.51 23.50 17.13
C PRO A 766 23.74 24.14 18.52
N GLU A 767 24.34 23.37 19.43
CA GLU A 767 24.75 23.85 20.75
C GLU A 767 25.84 24.95 20.67
N PRO A 768 26.02 25.82 21.69
CA PRO A 768 26.91 26.99 21.64
C PRO A 768 28.41 26.71 21.38
N GLY A 769 28.77 26.59 20.10
CA GLY A 769 30.11 26.30 19.62
C GLY A 769 30.16 25.21 18.54
N GLU A 770 29.07 24.50 18.33
CA GLU A 770 28.85 23.56 17.22
C GLU A 770 28.36 24.30 15.96
N THR A 771 28.40 23.59 14.83
CA THR A 771 27.96 24.02 13.50
C THR A 771 27.33 22.82 12.77
N MET A 772 26.81 23.02 11.55
CA MET A 772 26.30 21.90 10.74
C MET A 772 27.39 20.90 10.30
N GLU A 773 28.68 21.19 10.50
CA GLU A 773 29.76 20.19 10.41
C GLU A 773 29.74 19.15 11.56
N ASP A 774 29.07 19.48 12.67
CA ASP A 774 29.01 18.68 13.90
C ASP A 774 27.71 17.86 14.03
N TYR A 775 26.83 17.87 13.01
CA TYR A 775 25.58 17.09 13.01
C TYR A 775 25.80 15.63 12.61
N ASP A 776 25.14 14.72 13.32
CA ASP A 776 24.97 13.31 12.96
C ASP A 776 23.65 12.79 13.55
N SER A 777 23.12 11.68 13.02
CA SER A 777 21.80 11.17 13.39
C SER A 777 21.67 10.72 14.86
N SER A 778 22.77 10.50 15.59
CA SER A 778 22.71 10.25 17.04
C SER A 778 22.43 11.51 17.88
N LYS A 779 22.40 12.70 17.24
CA LYS A 779 21.93 13.96 17.84
C LYS A 779 20.44 14.22 17.63
N ILE A 780 19.73 13.37 16.88
CA ILE A 780 18.25 13.39 16.84
C ILE A 780 17.76 12.95 18.23
N LYS A 781 16.79 13.67 18.80
CA LYS A 781 16.21 13.34 20.11
C LYS A 781 15.56 11.95 20.06
N SER A 782 15.77 11.16 21.11
CA SER A 782 15.24 9.79 21.25
C SER A 782 14.20 9.63 22.37
N ASP A 783 13.87 10.73 23.05
CA ASP A 783 12.97 10.84 24.19
C ASP A 783 11.63 11.52 23.86
N GLU A 784 11.44 11.96 22.60
CA GLU A 784 10.15 12.39 22.03
C GLU A 784 9.90 11.68 20.69
N HIS A 785 8.63 11.58 20.27
CA HIS A 785 8.30 11.10 18.92
C HIS A 785 8.90 12.06 17.90
N SER A 786 9.44 11.54 16.79
CA SER A 786 9.94 12.41 15.73
C SER A 786 8.81 13.26 15.15
N PRO A 787 9.08 14.51 14.77
CA PRO A 787 8.10 15.37 14.10
C PRO A 787 7.98 15.02 12.61
N ILE A 788 6.98 15.61 11.94
CA ILE A 788 6.79 15.53 10.48
C ILE A 788 7.93 16.30 9.79
N ILE A 789 8.84 15.60 9.12
CA ILE A 789 9.95 16.19 8.37
C ILE A 789 9.56 16.58 6.93
N GLY A 790 8.44 16.06 6.41
CA GLY A 790 7.93 16.38 5.08
C GLY A 790 6.57 15.76 4.77
N TRP A 791 6.09 16.00 3.56
CA TRP A 791 4.83 15.51 3.02
C TRP A 791 5.04 14.88 1.64
N ALA A 792 4.54 13.65 1.45
CA ALA A 792 4.55 12.96 0.16
C ALA A 792 3.38 13.43 -0.73
N PHE A 793 3.50 13.30 -2.06
CA PHE A 793 2.51 13.83 -3.01
C PHE A 793 1.14 13.11 -3.02
N ASP A 794 0.99 12.05 -2.25
CA ASP A 794 -0.29 11.40 -1.92
C ASP A 794 -0.98 12.00 -0.67
N GLY A 795 -0.32 12.91 0.03
CA GLY A 795 -0.79 13.60 1.22
C GLY A 795 -0.50 12.90 2.54
N TYR A 796 0.19 11.74 2.54
CA TYR A 796 0.63 11.14 3.81
C TYR A 796 1.90 11.85 4.35
N PRO A 797 1.98 12.06 5.68
CA PRO A 797 3.14 12.69 6.31
C PRO A 797 4.36 11.77 6.31
N ILE A 798 5.53 12.38 6.31
CA ILE A 798 6.84 11.72 6.47
C ILE A 798 7.40 12.14 7.83
N TYR A 799 7.67 11.16 8.69
CA TYR A 799 8.26 11.38 10.01
C TYR A 799 9.77 11.06 10.04
N GLY A 800 10.45 11.58 11.07
CA GLY A 800 11.81 11.17 11.41
C GLY A 800 11.90 9.80 12.11
N MET A 801 13.13 9.36 12.41
CA MET A 801 13.43 7.95 12.71
C MET A 801 12.93 7.38 14.06
N TYR A 802 12.33 8.17 14.95
CA TYR A 802 11.79 7.70 16.25
C TYR A 802 10.26 7.74 16.28
N GLY A 803 9.64 6.61 16.62
CA GLY A 803 8.19 6.48 16.71
C GLY A 803 7.76 5.50 17.80
N TYR A 804 6.45 5.33 17.96
CA TYR A 804 5.91 4.38 18.94
C TYR A 804 6.16 2.92 18.56
N ASN A 805 6.41 2.08 19.57
CA ASN A 805 6.36 0.62 19.44
C ASN A 805 4.92 0.11 19.24
N GLU A 806 4.77 -1.19 18.94
CA GLU A 806 3.47 -1.80 18.60
C GLU A 806 2.42 -1.67 19.71
N ASP A 807 2.82 -1.84 20.98
CA ASP A 807 1.96 -1.70 22.16
C ASP A 807 1.79 -0.24 22.64
N GLN A 808 2.42 0.73 21.96
CA GLN A 808 2.36 2.16 22.23
C GLN A 808 2.93 2.62 23.60
N THR A 809 3.48 1.71 24.41
CA THR A 809 4.00 2.03 25.76
C THR A 809 5.36 2.73 25.74
N SER A 810 6.09 2.74 24.62
CA SER A 810 7.42 3.33 24.54
C SER A 810 7.82 3.81 23.14
N LEU A 811 8.72 4.79 23.09
CA LEU A 811 9.39 5.20 21.85
C LEU A 811 10.54 4.24 21.51
N LYS A 812 10.69 3.93 20.21
CA LYS A 812 11.84 3.20 19.66
C LYS A 812 12.32 3.86 18.36
N ALA A 813 13.57 3.58 17.99
CA ALA A 813 14.03 3.86 16.64
C ALA A 813 13.36 2.87 15.68
N ILE A 814 12.81 3.40 14.58
CA ILE A 814 12.11 2.67 13.52
C ILE A 814 13.13 2.23 12.47
N THR A 815 12.94 1.04 11.90
CA THR A 815 13.91 0.40 10.99
C THR A 815 13.30 0.04 9.65
N SER A 816 14.03 0.20 8.54
CA SER A 816 13.55 -0.19 7.21
C SER A 816 13.65 -1.70 7.01
N SER A 817 12.70 -2.30 6.29
CA SER A 817 12.65 -3.75 6.02
C SER A 817 13.39 -4.20 4.76
N TYR A 818 14.35 -3.42 4.24
CA TYR A 818 15.14 -3.79 3.06
C TYR A 818 16.51 -4.40 3.40
N GLY A 819 16.88 -5.43 2.65
CA GLY A 819 18.16 -6.13 2.68
C GLY A 819 18.87 -6.11 1.32
N ILE A 820 20.21 -6.17 1.29
CA ILE A 820 20.99 -6.31 0.05
C ILE A 820 21.37 -7.77 -0.16
N GLU A 821 20.98 -8.39 -1.28
CA GLU A 821 21.27 -9.81 -1.53
C GLU A 821 22.68 -10.04 -2.12
N ARG A 822 23.72 -9.91 -1.29
CA ARG A 822 25.11 -10.19 -1.71
C ARG A 822 25.40 -11.68 -1.83
N THR A 823 24.98 -12.29 -2.95
CA THR A 823 25.07 -13.75 -3.18
C THR A 823 26.48 -14.32 -3.35
N GLN A 824 27.53 -13.50 -3.53
CA GLN A 824 28.93 -13.97 -3.55
C GLN A 824 29.99 -12.86 -3.40
N ASP A 825 31.20 -13.24 -2.96
CA ASP A 825 32.40 -12.39 -3.02
C ASP A 825 32.72 -11.99 -4.47
N GLY A 826 32.32 -10.77 -4.86
CA GLY A 826 32.47 -10.26 -6.22
C GLY A 826 31.39 -10.72 -7.22
N GLY A 827 30.26 -11.25 -6.72
CA GLY A 827 29.01 -11.31 -7.47
C GLY A 827 28.35 -9.94 -7.45
N ASP A 828 28.03 -9.44 -8.63
CA ASP A 828 27.23 -8.26 -8.98
C ASP A 828 27.35 -7.01 -8.08
N GLN A 829 27.98 -5.98 -8.66
CA GLN A 829 27.70 -4.58 -8.33
C GLN A 829 26.54 -4.17 -9.27
N GLY A 830 25.34 -3.94 -8.76
CA GLY A 830 24.24 -3.42 -9.58
C GLY A 830 24.65 -2.10 -10.20
N TYR A 831 24.51 -1.97 -11.53
CA TYR A 831 24.94 -0.78 -12.29
C TYR A 831 23.93 0.39 -12.16
N ASN A 832 23.50 0.64 -10.92
CA ASN A 832 22.67 1.74 -10.43
C ASN A 832 22.49 1.69 -8.89
N GLY A 833 22.87 0.61 -8.20
CA GLY A 833 22.77 0.47 -6.74
C GLY A 833 21.35 0.22 -6.20
N ILE A 834 20.30 0.74 -6.86
CA ILE A 834 18.90 0.54 -6.46
C ILE A 834 18.44 -0.92 -6.62
N ASP A 835 18.85 -1.59 -7.70
CA ASP A 835 18.48 -2.97 -8.04
C ASP A 835 18.99 -4.02 -7.04
N ASP A 836 20.00 -3.67 -6.24
CA ASP A 836 20.63 -4.58 -5.27
C ASP A 836 19.78 -4.74 -3.97
N TRP A 837 18.79 -3.86 -3.76
CA TRP A 837 17.93 -3.82 -2.57
C TRP A 837 16.63 -4.61 -2.72
N ASN A 838 16.35 -5.48 -1.76
CA ASN A 838 15.16 -6.34 -1.74
C ASN A 838 14.36 -6.12 -0.45
N TYR A 839 13.03 -5.98 -0.56
CA TYR A 839 12.13 -5.97 0.59
C TYR A 839 12.11 -7.36 1.24
N VAL A 840 12.28 -7.41 2.57
CA VAL A 840 12.22 -8.63 3.36
C VAL A 840 11.21 -8.42 4.49
N ASP A 841 10.03 -8.99 4.30
CA ASP A 841 8.89 -8.85 5.20
C ASP A 841 9.24 -9.22 6.65
N GLY A 842 8.83 -8.37 7.60
CA GLY A 842 9.13 -8.53 9.03
C GLY A 842 10.62 -8.45 9.41
N SER A 843 11.51 -7.97 8.52
CA SER A 843 12.92 -7.73 8.88
C SER A 843 13.16 -6.40 9.59
N GLY A 844 12.26 -5.42 9.41
CA GLY A 844 12.23 -4.13 10.09
C GLY A 844 10.82 -3.76 10.55
N ASP A 845 10.55 -2.46 10.67
CA ASP A 845 9.30 -1.86 11.17
C ASP A 845 8.40 -1.27 10.08
N LEU A 846 8.83 -1.32 8.82
CA LEU A 846 8.24 -0.59 7.69
C LEU A 846 7.89 -1.52 6.52
N ASP A 847 6.93 -1.11 5.70
CA ASP A 847 6.42 -1.86 4.54
C ASP A 847 7.25 -1.64 3.25
N GLU A 848 6.76 -2.15 2.12
CA GLU A 848 7.40 -2.00 0.80
C GLU A 848 7.42 -0.57 0.25
N CYS A 849 6.64 0.36 0.81
CA CYS A 849 6.70 1.78 0.48
C CYS A 849 7.52 2.58 1.50
N ASN A 850 8.06 1.92 2.54
CA ASN A 850 8.78 2.50 3.68
C ASN A 850 7.90 3.40 4.57
N GLY A 851 6.64 3.01 4.72
CA GLY A 851 5.75 3.53 5.73
C GLY A 851 5.21 2.45 6.65
N ARG A 852 4.28 2.87 7.51
CA ARG A 852 3.49 2.00 8.39
C ARG A 852 2.19 2.70 8.79
N PHE A 853 1.21 1.93 9.22
CA PHE A 853 0.07 2.47 9.95
C PHE A 853 0.39 2.54 11.45
N GLY A 854 -0.01 3.63 12.12
CA GLY A 854 0.12 3.75 13.58
C GLY A 854 -0.28 5.13 14.10
N PRO A 855 -0.47 5.26 15.43
CA PRO A 855 -0.70 6.55 16.07
C PRO A 855 0.54 7.43 15.96
N THR A 856 0.32 8.74 15.94
CA THR A 856 1.34 9.79 15.92
C THR A 856 0.87 10.96 16.79
N PRO A 857 1.74 11.90 17.20
CA PRO A 857 1.33 13.06 18.01
C PRO A 857 0.22 13.90 17.36
N GLU A 858 0.26 14.01 16.03
CA GLU A 858 -0.70 14.74 15.20
C GLU A 858 -1.96 13.93 14.87
N TYR A 859 -1.86 12.59 14.83
CA TYR A 859 -2.97 11.68 14.54
C TYR A 859 -3.04 10.54 15.57
N PRO A 860 -3.63 10.78 16.77
CA PRO A 860 -3.69 9.79 17.85
C PRO A 860 -4.53 8.55 17.52
N ASP A 861 -5.58 8.69 16.69
CA ASP A 861 -6.41 7.56 16.22
C ASP A 861 -5.70 6.66 15.19
N GLY A 862 -4.52 7.06 14.72
CA GLY A 862 -3.73 6.34 13.72
C GLY A 862 -3.81 6.93 12.32
N ILE A 863 -2.67 7.01 11.64
CA ILE A 863 -2.56 7.34 10.22
C ILE A 863 -1.50 6.45 9.56
N TYR A 864 -1.64 6.21 8.26
CA TYR A 864 -0.50 5.73 7.46
C TYR A 864 0.53 6.84 7.31
N HIS A 865 1.81 6.53 7.48
CA HIS A 865 2.88 7.52 7.40
C HIS A 865 4.21 6.89 6.98
N TYR A 866 5.01 7.65 6.23
CA TYR A 866 6.37 7.27 5.84
C TYR A 866 7.37 7.60 6.95
N VAL A 867 8.50 6.91 7.01
CA VAL A 867 9.55 7.17 8.01
C VAL A 867 10.93 7.23 7.38
N SER A 868 11.56 8.40 7.43
CA SER A 868 12.98 8.54 7.08
C SER A 868 13.84 8.00 8.22
N THR A 869 14.43 6.82 8.00
CA THR A 869 15.32 6.18 8.98
C THR A 869 16.67 5.81 8.36
N PRO A 870 17.79 6.13 9.01
CA PRO A 870 19.12 5.67 8.60
C PRO A 870 19.36 4.18 8.93
N LEU A 871 18.41 3.51 9.58
CA LEU A 871 18.58 2.17 10.15
C LEU A 871 17.87 1.09 9.31
N SER A 872 18.62 0.09 8.83
CA SER A 872 18.01 -1.17 8.38
C SER A 872 17.71 -2.08 9.56
N GLY A 873 16.60 -2.82 9.50
CA GLY A 873 16.31 -3.92 10.42
C GLY A 873 17.13 -5.18 10.12
N SER A 874 17.70 -5.27 8.90
CA SER A 874 18.55 -6.39 8.48
C SER A 874 19.83 -6.44 9.34
N PRO A 875 20.10 -7.56 10.06
CA PRO A 875 21.33 -7.73 10.85
C PRO A 875 22.57 -8.00 9.97
N THR A 876 22.48 -7.72 8.67
CA THR A 876 23.50 -8.03 7.68
C THR A 876 24.63 -7.00 7.74
N MET A 877 25.86 -7.50 7.65
CA MET A 877 27.05 -6.65 7.56
C MET A 877 27.60 -6.73 6.13
N VAL A 878 27.80 -5.58 5.50
CA VAL A 878 28.33 -5.46 4.14
C VAL A 878 29.79 -5.04 4.17
N THR A 879 30.52 -5.28 3.07
CA THR A 879 31.88 -4.77 2.89
C THR A 879 31.83 -3.56 1.96
N ASP A 880 32.31 -2.40 2.42
CA ASP A 880 32.37 -1.16 1.64
C ASP A 880 33.42 -1.22 0.51
N THR A 881 33.46 -0.22 -0.38
CA THR A 881 34.47 -0.11 -1.45
C THR A 881 35.90 0.01 -0.91
N ASN A 882 36.08 0.44 0.35
CA ASN A 882 37.36 0.55 1.05
C ASN A 882 37.85 -0.80 1.65
N GLY A 883 37.00 -1.82 1.70
CA GLY A 883 37.28 -3.13 2.30
C GLY A 883 37.03 -3.22 3.81
N GLN A 884 36.19 -2.34 4.37
CA GLN A 884 35.74 -2.36 5.76
C GLN A 884 34.36 -3.00 5.89
N THR A 885 34.13 -3.69 7.00
CA THR A 885 32.83 -4.32 7.30
C THR A 885 31.93 -3.32 8.07
N VAL A 886 30.85 -2.88 7.44
CA VAL A 886 29.89 -1.88 7.96
C VAL A 886 28.48 -2.47 8.08
N GLY A 887 27.65 -1.92 8.96
CA GLY A 887 26.24 -2.30 9.09
C GLY A 887 25.38 -1.63 8.03
N MET A 888 24.25 -2.25 7.67
CA MET A 888 23.34 -1.74 6.64
C MET A 888 22.67 -0.41 7.00
N ILE A 889 22.72 0.55 6.08
CA ILE A 889 21.85 1.75 6.08
C ILE A 889 20.41 1.35 5.75
N GLY A 890 19.44 2.09 6.29
CA GLY A 890 18.03 1.93 5.93
C GLY A 890 17.76 2.35 4.48
N PHE A 891 16.93 1.59 3.77
CA PHE A 891 16.49 1.87 2.40
C PHE A 891 15.00 1.48 2.25
N PRO A 892 14.21 2.18 1.40
CA PRO A 892 14.51 3.48 0.82
C PRO A 892 14.61 4.55 1.92
N TYR A 893 15.10 5.72 1.54
CA TYR A 893 15.48 6.75 2.50
C TYR A 893 14.32 7.64 2.97
N PHE A 894 13.21 7.59 2.23
CA PHE A 894 11.95 8.28 2.52
C PHE A 894 10.76 7.39 2.16
N LEU A 895 10.59 7.10 0.85
CA LEU A 895 9.56 6.22 0.31
C LEU A 895 9.98 5.64 -1.07
N LEU A 896 9.39 4.50 -1.47
CA LEU A 896 9.57 3.89 -2.80
C LEU A 896 8.26 3.83 -3.62
N CYS A 897 7.11 3.96 -2.96
CA CYS A 897 5.80 4.05 -3.60
C CYS A 897 4.85 4.93 -2.80
N TYR A 898 3.81 5.43 -3.47
CA TYR A 898 2.69 6.11 -2.85
C TYR A 898 1.62 5.09 -2.43
N HIS A 899 1.43 4.95 -1.12
CA HIS A 899 0.34 4.19 -0.51
C HIS A 899 -1.02 4.88 -0.71
N GLY A 900 -1.04 6.22 -0.87
CA GLY A 900 -2.22 6.98 -1.26
C GLY A 900 -2.26 7.36 -2.75
N VAL A 901 -3.41 7.85 -3.20
CA VAL A 901 -3.58 8.38 -4.57
C VAL A 901 -2.85 9.73 -4.71
N ALA A 902 -1.75 9.75 -5.45
CA ALA A 902 -0.96 10.96 -5.70
C ALA A 902 -1.46 11.78 -6.91
N ASP A 903 -1.41 13.11 -6.82
CA ASP A 903 -1.46 13.99 -8.01
C ASP A 903 -0.07 14.60 -8.25
N VAL A 904 0.81 13.79 -8.84
CA VAL A 904 2.14 14.24 -9.29
C VAL A 904 2.07 15.25 -10.45
N ALA A 905 0.93 15.38 -11.14
CA ALA A 905 0.74 16.29 -12.26
C ALA A 905 0.36 17.72 -11.81
N ALA A 906 -0.17 17.88 -10.60
CA ALA A 906 -0.41 19.18 -9.96
C ALA A 906 0.89 19.87 -9.49
N GLN A 907 2.01 19.14 -9.37
CA GLN A 907 3.24 19.62 -8.74
C GLN A 907 4.09 20.48 -9.70
N ASN A 908 4.44 21.70 -9.29
CA ASN A 908 5.37 22.59 -9.99
C ASN A 908 6.73 22.63 -9.25
N VAL A 909 7.40 21.48 -9.21
CA VAL A 909 8.71 21.28 -8.56
C VAL A 909 9.91 21.32 -9.53
N GLY A 910 9.66 21.65 -10.81
CA GLY A 910 10.68 21.98 -11.81
C GLY A 910 11.87 21.03 -11.89
N GLY A 911 11.70 19.87 -12.54
CA GLY A 911 12.66 18.75 -12.53
C GLY A 911 14.15 19.11 -12.73
N GLY A 912 15.01 18.39 -12.00
CA GLY A 912 16.47 18.46 -12.09
C GLY A 912 17.03 18.11 -13.47
N GLN A 913 18.32 18.40 -13.70
CA GLN A 913 18.90 18.39 -15.04
C GLN A 913 19.18 16.96 -15.57
N GLY A 914 18.18 16.35 -16.23
CA GLY A 914 18.34 15.12 -17.02
C GLY A 914 18.14 15.28 -18.54
N GLY A 915 17.21 16.15 -18.96
CA GLY A 915 16.78 16.26 -20.36
C GLY A 915 17.48 17.33 -21.19
N GLY A 916 18.27 16.91 -22.19
CA GLY A 916 18.71 17.80 -23.28
C GLY A 916 17.56 18.18 -24.22
N PRO A 917 17.63 19.34 -24.93
CA PRO A 917 16.50 19.85 -25.71
C PRO A 917 16.15 18.97 -26.92
N GLY A 918 14.85 18.81 -27.19
CA GLY A 918 14.33 17.99 -28.28
C GLY A 918 14.82 18.41 -29.67
N GLY A 919 15.76 17.66 -30.22
CA GLY A 919 16.26 17.81 -31.60
C GLY A 919 15.28 17.25 -32.63
N GLY A 920 14.23 18.00 -32.95
CA GLY A 920 13.24 17.58 -33.95
C GLY A 920 13.79 17.51 -35.37
N GLY A 921 13.67 16.35 -36.04
CA GLY A 921 13.84 16.24 -37.50
C GLY A 921 14.64 15.04 -38.03
N GLY A 922 14.18 13.82 -37.79
CA GLY A 922 14.71 12.60 -38.43
C GLY A 922 13.86 11.38 -38.05
N GLY A 923 13.03 10.88 -38.96
CA GLY A 923 11.99 9.89 -38.64
C GLY A 923 12.37 8.44 -38.93
N GLY A 924 11.73 7.52 -38.20
CA GLY A 924 11.74 6.08 -38.50
C GLY A 924 10.98 5.26 -37.44
N GLY A 925 10.00 4.47 -37.89
CA GLY A 925 9.39 3.33 -37.15
C GLY A 925 8.72 3.62 -35.80
N GLY A 926 7.38 3.64 -35.77
CA GLY A 926 6.61 3.46 -34.53
C GLY A 926 6.19 2.00 -34.38
N GLY A 927 6.22 1.47 -33.15
CA GLY A 927 5.65 0.18 -32.77
C GLY A 927 4.57 0.34 -31.69
N PRO A 928 3.43 -0.37 -31.75
CA PRO A 928 2.41 -0.38 -30.70
C PRO A 928 2.84 -1.24 -29.48
N PRO A 929 2.17 -1.10 -28.32
CA PRO A 929 2.72 -1.56 -27.02
C PRO A 929 2.48 -3.04 -26.73
N GLY A 930 3.36 -3.62 -25.91
CA GLY A 930 3.10 -4.88 -25.21
C GLY A 930 2.16 -4.66 -24.03
N GLY A 931 1.21 -5.57 -23.82
CA GLY A 931 0.28 -5.53 -22.69
C GLY A 931 0.78 -6.34 -21.49
N GLN A 932 0.51 -5.86 -20.27
CA GLN A 932 0.72 -6.63 -19.04
C GLN A 932 -0.25 -7.83 -18.99
N ALA A 933 0.23 -8.97 -18.50
CA ALA A 933 -0.62 -10.14 -18.23
C ALA A 933 -1.23 -10.03 -16.83
N ILE A 934 -2.56 -10.09 -16.73
CA ILE A 934 -3.27 -10.08 -15.44
C ILE A 934 -3.39 -11.51 -14.91
N ILE A 935 -2.78 -11.80 -13.76
CA ILE A 935 -2.93 -13.07 -13.06
C ILE A 935 -4.01 -12.93 -11.99
N PHE A 936 -5.14 -13.60 -12.18
CA PHE A 936 -6.16 -13.77 -11.15
C PHE A 936 -5.89 -15.06 -10.35
N TYR A 937 -5.68 -14.93 -9.04
CA TYR A 937 -5.84 -16.03 -8.08
C TYR A 937 -7.16 -15.84 -7.33
N GLU A 938 -8.19 -16.61 -7.68
CA GLU A 938 -9.35 -16.87 -6.81
C GLU A 938 -9.41 -18.37 -6.51
N HIS A 939 -9.23 -18.74 -5.24
CA HIS A 939 -9.61 -20.06 -4.75
C HIS A 939 -11.13 -20.12 -4.58
N MET A 940 -11.80 -21.05 -5.26
CA MET A 940 -13.06 -21.63 -4.78
C MET A 940 -13.05 -23.16 -4.96
N PRO A 941 -13.56 -23.93 -3.98
CA PRO A 941 -13.39 -25.38 -3.95
C PRO A 941 -14.42 -26.15 -4.79
N GLU A 942 -14.20 -27.46 -4.82
CA GLU A 942 -14.96 -28.50 -5.52
C GLU A 942 -16.48 -28.48 -5.28
N LEU A 943 -17.26 -28.86 -6.31
CA LEU A 943 -18.48 -29.65 -6.10
C LEU A 943 -18.74 -30.61 -7.29
N ILE A 944 -18.55 -31.90 -7.02
CA ILE A 944 -19.33 -33.03 -7.56
C ILE A 944 -19.16 -33.34 -9.06
N GLU A 945 -18.28 -34.31 -9.36
CA GLU A 945 -18.72 -35.37 -10.27
C GLU A 945 -19.79 -36.23 -9.58
N ASN A 946 -20.87 -36.54 -10.30
CA ASN A 946 -21.34 -37.92 -10.41
C ASN A 946 -22.44 -38.05 -11.49
N VAL A 947 -22.18 -38.90 -12.48
CA VAL A 947 -22.96 -40.11 -12.82
C VAL A 947 -22.56 -40.50 -14.24
N ASP A 948 -21.87 -41.62 -14.38
CA ASP A 948 -22.24 -42.57 -15.43
C ASP A 948 -22.15 -44.02 -14.95
N SER A 949 -23.31 -44.66 -14.81
CA SER A 949 -23.45 -46.04 -15.22
C SER A 949 -24.92 -46.36 -15.51
N MET A 950 -25.23 -46.57 -16.79
CA MET A 950 -25.71 -47.89 -17.24
C MET A 950 -25.70 -48.03 -18.77
N ASP A 951 -25.14 -49.17 -19.21
CA ASP A 951 -24.94 -49.58 -20.59
C ASP A 951 -26.26 -49.92 -21.34
N VAL A 952 -26.12 -50.24 -22.64
CA VAL A 952 -26.92 -51.16 -23.47
C VAL A 952 -27.73 -50.52 -24.61
N ASN A 953 -27.22 -50.74 -25.83
CA ASN A 953 -27.91 -50.77 -27.14
C ASN A 953 -28.58 -49.48 -27.70
N GLY A 954 -27.84 -48.79 -28.58
CA GLY A 954 -27.85 -49.13 -30.00
C GLY A 954 -29.07 -48.76 -30.90
N ASN A 955 -28.71 -48.10 -32.02
CA ASN A 955 -29.36 -48.08 -33.35
C ASN A 955 -30.29 -46.89 -33.73
N GLU A 956 -30.08 -46.44 -34.98
CA GLU A 956 -30.93 -45.61 -35.87
C GLU A 956 -31.00 -44.05 -35.78
N LEU A 957 -30.33 -43.44 -36.78
CA LEU A 957 -30.84 -42.44 -37.74
C LEU A 957 -31.09 -40.94 -37.35
N LEU A 958 -30.09 -40.11 -37.73
CA LEU A 958 -30.20 -38.94 -38.64
C LEU A 958 -30.80 -37.57 -38.19
N TRP A 959 -30.29 -36.54 -38.90
CA TRP A 959 -30.81 -35.17 -39.11
C TRP A 959 -30.68 -34.09 -38.00
N ASN A 960 -29.50 -33.45 -38.00
CA ASN A 960 -29.29 -32.02 -38.25
C ASN A 960 -30.02 -30.93 -37.41
N SER A 961 -29.19 -30.23 -36.63
CA SER A 961 -28.99 -28.75 -36.66
C SER A 961 -30.12 -27.77 -36.30
N SER A 962 -29.75 -26.77 -35.49
CA SER A 962 -30.38 -25.44 -35.34
C SER A 962 -31.71 -25.34 -34.59
N PHE A 963 -31.66 -24.93 -33.31
CA PHE A 963 -32.65 -23.98 -32.73
C PHE A 963 -32.28 -23.36 -31.36
N VAL A 964 -31.33 -23.93 -30.60
CA VAL A 964 -31.12 -23.56 -29.17
C VAL A 964 -30.59 -22.12 -28.95
N LEU A 965 -29.71 -21.61 -29.83
CA LEU A 965 -28.95 -20.37 -29.57
C LEU A 965 -29.78 -19.07 -29.47
N ILE A 966 -31.05 -19.09 -29.90
CA ILE A 966 -31.93 -17.90 -29.90
C ILE A 966 -32.64 -17.70 -28.56
N GLY A 967 -32.76 -18.75 -27.72
CA GLY A 967 -33.50 -18.67 -26.46
C GLY A 967 -32.80 -17.86 -25.35
N ILE A 968 -31.46 -17.93 -25.28
CA ILE A 968 -30.68 -17.42 -24.14
C ILE A 968 -30.53 -15.89 -24.19
N ILE A 969 -30.32 -15.32 -25.39
CA ILE A 969 -30.14 -13.86 -25.59
C ILE A 969 -31.40 -13.08 -25.16
N ALA A 970 -32.59 -13.67 -25.29
CA ALA A 970 -33.86 -13.04 -24.92
C ALA A 970 -34.04 -12.83 -23.40
N LEU A 971 -33.39 -13.66 -22.55
CA LEU A 971 -33.53 -13.58 -21.10
C LEU A 971 -32.57 -12.57 -20.45
N ILE A 972 -31.38 -12.38 -21.02
CA ILE A 972 -30.37 -11.44 -20.52
C ILE A 972 -30.84 -9.98 -20.70
N ILE A 973 -31.42 -9.66 -21.86
CA ILE A 973 -31.87 -8.29 -22.19
C ILE A 973 -33.04 -7.84 -21.30
N LEU A 974 -33.91 -8.75 -20.85
CA LEU A 974 -35.08 -8.38 -20.05
C LEU A 974 -34.77 -8.01 -18.58
N ARG A 975 -33.58 -8.34 -18.06
CA ARG A 975 -33.25 -8.17 -16.63
C ARG A 975 -32.62 -6.81 -16.28
N ARG A 976 -32.24 -5.99 -17.27
CA ARG A 976 -31.55 -4.69 -17.08
C ARG A 976 -32.47 -3.45 -17.15
N HIS A 977 -33.78 -3.63 -16.91
CA HIS A 977 -34.78 -2.56 -16.91
C HIS A 977 -35.79 -2.63 -15.74
N LEU A 978 -35.45 -3.32 -14.65
CA LEU A 978 -36.20 -3.32 -13.38
C LEU A 978 -35.29 -3.27 -12.14
N LYS A 979 -34.37 -2.30 -12.13
CA LYS A 979 -33.96 -1.51 -10.96
C LYS A 979 -33.37 -0.20 -11.46
#